data_AF-A0A9D6CE86-F1
#
_entry.id   AF-A0A9D6CE86-F1
#
_cell.length_a   1.000
_cell.length_b   1.000
_cell.length_c   1.000
_cell.angle_alpha   90.00
_cell.angle_beta   90.00
_cell.angle_gamma   90.00
#
_symmetry.space_group_name_H-M   'P 1'
#
loop_
_entity.id
_entity.type
_entity.pdbx_description
1 polymer ?
#
loop_
_entity_poly.entity_id
_entity_poly.type
_entity_poly.pdbx_seq_one_letter_code
_entity_poly.pdbx_strand_id
1 'polypeptide(L)'
;MSWQRIPLRQDLGAYRNDWDALNGRYYGGHPFLDSRFTESMLRHFGRGDEQLFVHRSMEAVDGLIILRERGAGVWRQFVPSQLQASPVLIPDTKLIDELFAALPLNAWIIELMNQDPNFVPSGLTAACPSRIVQAHALTVNVSLEGKFEAYWNGRSSNLAKNIRRYSNRVSDELGARELRVITDPDEMRESVKRFGELESSGWKKDIGTAVSIENVQGLFYAELMSRFAGSGQARVFEYWLGGRLAASRLIIEGAGMSVILKTAYDECRSRFAPGRLLLHDVLQQAFHEKRHKVVEFYTNASRDQLAWATGQRVISHVTCFRWPWLAALYKTFQRLKAATVGGTAEADNTDTPVVEVFDHISGLPRASKALFDSAERDSFDLGADWFELLQRAAIPKGENTRYYVLSRGGQVCCVLPLLVGAHHVSALTTFYTSIYRPMVARGVQPDELARLLRRVIKDTKACSLRFDAMDPSRPEYELVLAALQQTGLKAFPFFDFGNWHLLVSGRSFDEYFSKLSSKTRNTVKRREKRFMASGLGRIEIVTGGEGLEEAIQAWNRIYQSSWKVPEPYPEFMPGLIRLCARRGWLRLALAYFDGEPIAAQVWIVSHGRAAIYKLAYSESHAQYSAGTLLSAHLMRHVMDVDKVTEVDYLIGDDAYKKDWMSQRRERWGVVAYNLSSIRGLTGFGIQILGRIRHRMGRVQMRAFSWVQSKEAVEARDMHWNLFPVSEIGRLAPGWDDLNKRGPDSALLTSQFLQAALRAFGTGRERLACLGSPEAPDCMAILVERGRGVWETFQPAQAPIGFILMRAGLDLEAALNALILALPGIPLMVGITQQDPDVWPRPATSAKLQTLDYIDTARIVVEGDFDAFWEKRGKNLRQNMRKARNKLEKAGLTVSLVSITDPAAVKDAIANYGHMESAGWKARDGTAVHPENDQGRFYQDLLETHCQAGTGRIYQLMFNDTIAAMDLCVQRDDTIVILKTTYDEATAEYSPAMLMHQELFKTLFDSGVFQKIEFYGKVMDWHLRWTEDKRTMFHINYYRWKWLKRLRAPKLQFAKMVEAPAE
;
A
#
# COMPACT_ATOMS: atom_id res chain seq x y z
N MET A 1 -14.78 1.54 56.06
CA MET A 1 -14.45 1.50 54.62
C MET A 1 -14.10 2.91 54.21
N SER A 2 -12.91 3.13 53.65
CA SER A 2 -12.40 4.46 53.29
C SER A 2 -12.97 4.97 51.95
N TRP A 3 -13.39 4.06 51.07
CA TRP A 3 -14.03 4.37 49.79
C TRP A 3 -15.56 4.37 49.87
N GLN A 4 -16.18 5.42 49.33
CA GLN A 4 -17.62 5.55 49.13
C GLN A 4 -17.93 5.55 47.62
N ARG A 5 -18.97 4.82 47.21
CA ARG A 5 -19.45 4.78 45.82
C ARG A 5 -20.64 5.73 45.65
N ILE A 6 -20.59 6.55 44.60
CA ILE A 6 -21.58 7.59 44.34
C ILE A 6 -21.98 7.52 42.86
N PRO A 7 -23.26 7.28 42.54
CA PRO A 7 -23.72 7.29 41.15
C PRO A 7 -23.65 8.71 40.59
N LEU A 8 -23.05 8.86 39.41
CA LEU A 8 -23.01 10.15 38.72
C LEU A 8 -24.23 10.29 37.80
N ARG A 9 -24.80 11.50 37.77
CA ARG A 9 -25.87 11.87 36.84
C ARG A 9 -25.38 13.00 35.95
N GLN A 10 -24.49 12.67 35.02
CA GLN A 10 -23.90 13.60 34.03
C GLN A 10 -23.02 14.75 34.59
N ASP A 11 -22.83 14.87 35.90
CA ASP A 11 -21.90 15.81 36.52
C ASP A 11 -21.23 15.23 37.79
N LEU A 12 -20.31 15.98 38.41
CA LEU A 12 -19.59 15.58 39.63
C LEU A 12 -20.33 15.96 40.93
N GLY A 13 -21.45 16.69 40.83
CA GLY A 13 -22.23 17.15 41.97
C GLY A 13 -21.40 17.90 43.03
N ALA A 14 -21.59 17.51 44.30
CA ALA A 14 -20.91 18.12 45.44
C ALA A 14 -19.37 17.93 45.44
N TYR A 15 -18.84 16.99 44.66
CA TYR A 15 -17.41 16.65 44.64
C TYR A 15 -16.59 17.44 43.62
N ARG A 16 -17.20 18.41 42.92
CA ARG A 16 -16.50 19.28 41.96
C ARG A 16 -15.27 19.95 42.58
N ASN A 17 -15.44 20.55 43.76
CA ASN A 17 -14.36 21.29 44.42
C ASN A 17 -13.25 20.35 44.91
N ASP A 18 -13.63 19.19 45.45
CA ASP A 18 -12.65 18.16 45.84
C ASP A 18 -11.86 17.66 44.63
N TRP A 19 -12.54 17.44 43.50
CA TRP A 19 -11.93 17.02 42.24
C TRP A 19 -10.85 18.00 41.77
N ASP A 20 -11.18 19.28 41.70
CA ASP A 20 -10.24 20.32 41.28
C ASP A 20 -9.12 20.53 42.30
N ALA A 21 -9.41 20.42 43.60
CA ALA A 21 -8.41 20.48 44.66
C ALA A 21 -7.39 19.34 44.55
N LEU A 22 -7.83 18.11 44.28
CA LEU A 22 -6.92 16.96 44.07
C LEU A 22 -6.15 17.07 42.76
N ASN A 23 -6.77 17.52 41.67
CA ASN A 23 -6.06 17.81 40.42
C ASN A 23 -4.96 18.88 40.63
N GLY A 24 -5.27 19.94 41.38
CA GLY A 24 -4.31 20.96 41.79
C GLY A 24 -3.15 20.38 42.61
N ARG A 25 -3.48 19.58 43.62
CA ARG A 25 -2.52 18.97 44.55
C ARG A 25 -1.58 17.96 43.89
N TYR A 26 -2.11 17.08 43.04
CA TYR A 26 -1.33 15.97 42.48
C TYR A 26 -0.73 16.27 41.11
N TYR A 27 -1.42 17.06 40.28
CA TYR A 27 -1.08 17.23 38.86
C TYR A 27 -0.96 18.69 38.43
N GLY A 28 -0.89 19.62 39.38
CA GLY A 28 -0.67 21.04 39.11
C GLY A 28 -1.82 21.70 38.34
N GLY A 29 -3.04 21.17 38.48
CA GLY A 29 -4.23 21.67 37.79
C GLY A 29 -4.21 21.35 36.29
N HIS A 30 -4.00 20.08 35.95
CA HIS A 30 -3.94 19.62 34.56
C HIS A 30 -5.29 19.87 33.84
N PRO A 31 -5.33 20.55 32.67
CA PRO A 31 -6.60 20.96 32.04
C PRO A 31 -7.55 19.82 31.67
N PHE A 32 -7.06 18.68 31.19
CA PHE A 32 -7.92 17.51 30.94
C PHE A 32 -8.51 16.87 32.19
N LEU A 33 -7.90 17.10 33.35
CA LEU A 33 -8.34 16.52 34.62
C LEU A 33 -9.19 17.52 35.41
N ASP A 34 -9.49 18.69 34.85
CA ASP A 34 -10.35 19.71 35.45
C ASP A 34 -11.82 19.27 35.45
N SER A 35 -12.57 19.70 36.45
CA SER A 35 -13.99 19.39 36.59
C SER A 35 -14.81 19.90 35.40
N ARG A 36 -14.47 21.05 34.81
CA ARG A 36 -15.15 21.60 33.63
C ARG A 36 -14.99 20.69 32.42
N PHE A 37 -13.81 20.09 32.26
CA PHE A 37 -13.56 19.12 31.19
C PHE A 37 -14.33 17.82 31.46
N THR A 38 -14.18 17.29 32.67
CA THR A 38 -14.75 16.01 33.11
C THR A 38 -16.28 16.02 33.03
N GLU A 39 -16.93 17.08 33.51
CA GLU A 39 -18.38 17.20 33.45
C GLU A 39 -18.91 17.43 32.03
N SER A 40 -18.20 18.21 31.22
CA SER A 40 -18.58 18.35 29.80
C SER A 40 -18.54 16.97 29.12
N MET A 41 -17.56 16.12 29.47
CA MET A 41 -17.54 14.74 28.99
C MET A 41 -18.70 13.91 29.50
N LEU A 42 -19.04 13.98 30.79
CA LEU A 42 -20.15 13.24 31.38
C LEU A 42 -21.50 13.67 30.79
N ARG A 43 -21.72 14.95 30.49
CA ARG A 43 -22.96 15.45 29.86
C ARG A 43 -23.13 14.96 28.42
N HIS A 44 -22.06 15.04 27.62
CA HIS A 44 -22.15 14.74 26.18
C HIS A 44 -21.93 13.27 25.84
N PHE A 45 -21.14 12.54 26.64
CA PHE A 45 -20.75 11.15 26.35
C PHE A 45 -21.04 10.15 27.47
N GLY A 46 -21.49 10.63 28.64
CA GLY A 46 -21.89 9.77 29.75
C GLY A 46 -23.16 8.98 29.43
N ARG A 47 -23.26 7.76 29.95
CA ARG A 47 -24.42 6.88 29.76
C ARG A 47 -25.31 6.78 31.00
N GLY A 48 -24.92 7.42 32.09
CA GLY A 48 -25.65 7.44 33.35
C GLY A 48 -25.34 6.24 34.26
N ASP A 49 -24.44 5.35 33.84
CA ASP A 49 -23.95 4.23 34.66
C ASP A 49 -22.56 4.50 35.28
N GLU A 50 -22.00 5.69 35.05
CA GLU A 50 -20.76 6.14 35.66
C GLU A 50 -20.90 6.30 37.18
N GLN A 51 -19.86 5.90 37.91
CA GLN A 51 -19.81 5.94 39.37
C GLN A 51 -18.53 6.65 39.80
N LEU A 52 -18.67 7.63 40.70
CA LEU A 52 -17.56 8.26 41.39
C LEU A 52 -17.23 7.47 42.65
N PHE A 53 -15.97 7.08 42.77
CA PHE A 53 -15.40 6.48 43.96
C PHE A 53 -14.65 7.55 44.73
N VAL A 54 -15.02 7.75 45.99
CA VAL A 54 -14.50 8.80 46.89
C VAL A 54 -13.78 8.15 48.05
N HIS A 55 -12.47 8.35 48.14
CA HIS A 55 -11.65 7.93 49.27
C HIS A 55 -11.57 9.06 50.30
N ARG A 56 -11.65 8.71 51.59
CA ARG A 56 -11.42 9.64 52.70
C ARG A 56 -10.37 9.12 53.68
N SER A 57 -9.48 10.03 54.08
CA SER A 57 -8.54 9.84 55.18
C SER A 57 -8.74 10.95 56.20
N MET A 58 -8.98 10.59 57.47
CA MET A 58 -9.27 11.53 58.56
C MET A 58 -10.37 12.56 58.17
N GLU A 59 -11.48 12.06 57.60
CA GLU A 59 -12.63 12.83 57.10
C GLU A 59 -12.41 13.71 55.86
N ALA A 60 -11.17 13.94 55.42
CA ALA A 60 -10.86 14.68 54.20
C ALA A 60 -10.89 13.80 52.95
N VAL A 61 -11.41 14.32 51.82
CA VAL A 61 -11.34 13.64 50.52
C VAL A 61 -9.91 13.73 49.97
N ASP A 62 -9.28 12.58 49.79
CA ASP A 62 -7.92 12.47 49.26
C ASP A 62 -7.82 11.53 48.03
N GLY A 63 -8.93 10.92 47.60
CA GLY A 63 -8.95 10.09 46.39
C GLY A 63 -10.26 10.17 45.61
N LEU A 64 -10.18 10.38 44.30
CA LEU A 64 -11.32 10.40 43.39
C LEU A 64 -11.04 9.64 42.09
N ILE A 65 -11.92 8.69 41.74
CA ILE A 65 -11.83 7.93 40.47
C ILE A 65 -13.24 7.70 39.92
N ILE A 66 -13.43 7.92 38.62
CA ILE A 66 -14.69 7.58 37.92
C ILE A 66 -14.53 6.22 37.24
N LEU A 67 -15.34 5.24 37.66
CA LEU A 67 -15.41 3.93 37.02
C LEU A 67 -16.84 3.60 36.63
N ARG A 68 -16.99 2.69 35.68
CA ARG A 68 -18.25 2.04 35.31
C ARG A 68 -18.05 0.54 35.22
N GLU A 69 -19.12 -0.19 35.46
CA GLU A 69 -19.13 -1.64 35.25
C GLU A 69 -19.23 -1.94 33.75
N ARG A 70 -18.42 -2.89 33.26
CA ARG A 70 -18.43 -3.36 31.87
C ARG A 70 -19.05 -4.76 31.72
N GLY A 71 -19.29 -5.45 32.85
CA GLY A 71 -19.78 -6.83 32.91
C GLY A 71 -18.68 -7.82 33.32
N ALA A 72 -19.10 -9.00 33.80
CA ALA A 72 -18.23 -10.08 34.26
C ALA A 72 -17.09 -9.63 35.20
N GLY A 73 -17.42 -8.81 36.20
CA GLY A 73 -16.45 -8.39 37.21
C GLY A 73 -15.39 -7.38 36.75
N VAL A 74 -15.53 -6.80 35.55
CA VAL A 74 -14.61 -5.81 35.01
C VAL A 74 -15.16 -4.40 35.21
N TRP A 75 -14.37 -3.58 35.89
CA TRP A 75 -14.62 -2.15 36.09
C TRP A 75 -13.66 -1.36 35.22
N ARG A 76 -14.14 -0.31 34.56
CA ARG A 76 -13.35 0.48 33.61
C ARG A 76 -13.54 1.97 33.86
N GLN A 77 -12.47 2.73 33.69
CA GLN A 77 -12.52 4.18 33.73
C GLN A 77 -13.36 4.77 32.58
N PHE A 78 -14.14 5.80 32.87
CA PHE A 78 -14.91 6.53 31.87
C PHE A 78 -13.96 7.33 30.95
N VAL A 79 -13.77 6.87 29.71
CA VAL A 79 -12.88 7.49 28.72
C VAL A 79 -13.55 7.48 27.33
N PRO A 80 -14.22 8.58 26.93
CA PRO A 80 -14.66 8.76 25.55
C PRO A 80 -13.48 9.01 24.60
N SER A 81 -13.70 8.94 23.29
CA SER A 81 -12.61 9.06 22.29
C SER A 81 -11.93 10.44 22.28
N GLN A 82 -12.57 11.47 22.81
CA GLN A 82 -12.04 12.83 22.95
C GLN A 82 -11.06 12.97 24.12
N LEU A 83 -11.05 12.04 25.09
CA LEU A 83 -10.21 12.10 26.28
C LEU A 83 -8.91 11.31 26.05
N GLN A 84 -7.84 12.02 25.66
CA GLN A 84 -6.55 11.42 25.29
C GLN A 84 -5.63 11.15 26.50
N ALA A 85 -5.93 11.73 27.66
CA ALA A 85 -5.37 11.35 28.95
C ALA A 85 -6.46 11.45 30.03
N SER A 86 -6.49 10.53 31.00
CA SER A 86 -7.60 10.42 31.95
C SER A 86 -7.16 10.58 33.43
N PRO A 87 -8.08 11.01 34.32
CA PRO A 87 -7.75 11.33 35.71
C PRO A 87 -7.77 10.11 36.63
N VAL A 88 -6.67 9.91 37.36
CA VAL A 88 -6.61 9.03 38.53
C VAL A 88 -6.15 9.86 39.72
N LEU A 89 -7.08 10.53 40.41
CA LEU A 89 -6.76 11.53 41.44
C LEU A 89 -6.57 10.84 42.80
N ILE A 90 -5.45 10.15 43.00
CA ILE A 90 -5.11 9.49 44.27
C ILE A 90 -3.64 9.76 44.65
N PRO A 91 -3.27 9.74 45.94
CA PRO A 91 -1.89 9.98 46.37
C PRO A 91 -0.95 8.80 46.12
N ASP A 92 -1.45 7.56 46.16
CA ASP A 92 -0.65 6.34 46.06
C ASP A 92 -1.43 5.25 45.32
N THR A 93 -0.70 4.48 44.49
CA THR A 93 -1.20 3.26 43.84
C THR A 93 -1.80 2.22 44.78
N LYS A 94 -1.38 2.15 46.05
CA LYS A 94 -1.95 1.25 47.07
C LYS A 94 -3.45 1.45 47.26
N LEU A 95 -3.96 2.66 47.06
CA LEU A 95 -5.39 2.93 47.18
C LEU A 95 -6.22 2.22 46.10
N ILE A 96 -5.60 1.77 44.99
CA ILE A 96 -6.26 0.91 44.00
C ILE A 96 -6.52 -0.49 44.57
N ASP A 97 -5.60 -1.01 45.39
CA ASP A 97 -5.77 -2.28 46.07
C ASP A 97 -6.89 -2.18 47.13
N GLU A 98 -6.96 -1.06 47.85
CA GLU A 98 -8.08 -0.76 48.77
C GLU A 98 -9.41 -0.56 48.04
N LEU A 99 -9.40 0.01 46.83
CA LEU A 99 -10.60 0.19 46.02
C LEU A 99 -11.24 -1.15 45.66
N PHE A 100 -10.45 -2.21 45.42
CA PHE A 100 -11.01 -3.55 45.26
C PHE A 100 -11.80 -4.01 46.50
N ALA A 101 -11.41 -3.62 47.71
CA ALA A 101 -12.15 -3.97 48.93
C ALA A 101 -13.51 -3.26 49.03
N ALA A 102 -13.66 -2.10 48.37
CA ALA A 102 -14.91 -1.35 48.31
C ALA A 102 -15.81 -1.72 47.11
N LEU A 103 -15.25 -2.42 46.13
CA LEU A 103 -16.01 -3.01 45.03
C LEU A 103 -16.63 -4.36 45.45
N PRO A 104 -17.72 -4.80 44.81
CA PRO A 104 -18.27 -6.14 44.99
C PRO A 104 -17.20 -7.24 44.87
N LEU A 105 -17.36 -8.37 45.59
CA LEU A 105 -16.37 -9.46 45.60
C LEU A 105 -16.10 -10.06 44.22
N ASN A 106 -17.05 -9.95 43.30
CA ASN A 106 -16.92 -10.36 41.91
C ASN A 106 -16.17 -9.31 41.04
N ALA A 107 -15.75 -8.17 41.58
CA ALA A 107 -14.90 -7.22 40.86
C ALA A 107 -13.44 -7.71 40.86
N TRP A 108 -13.03 -8.29 39.73
CA TRP A 108 -11.72 -8.93 39.56
C TRP A 108 -10.71 -8.03 38.84
N ILE A 109 -11.19 -7.08 38.02
CA ILE A 109 -10.35 -6.25 37.14
C ILE A 109 -10.78 -4.79 37.23
N ILE A 110 -9.81 -3.88 37.33
CA ILE A 110 -9.98 -2.44 37.10
C ILE A 110 -9.12 -2.02 35.90
N GLU A 111 -9.74 -1.49 34.85
CA GLU A 111 -9.09 -0.96 33.65
C GLU A 111 -8.98 0.57 33.73
N LEU A 112 -7.77 1.08 33.95
CA LEU A 112 -7.43 2.50 33.90
C LEU A 112 -6.88 2.83 32.51
N MET A 113 -7.51 3.74 31.80
CA MET A 113 -7.31 3.93 30.36
C MET A 113 -6.59 5.25 30.09
N ASN A 114 -5.69 5.34 29.11
CA ASN A 114 -5.05 6.60 28.72
C ASN A 114 -4.27 7.28 29.87
N GLN A 115 -3.43 6.51 30.55
CA GLN A 115 -2.60 6.95 31.67
C GLN A 115 -1.31 7.59 31.16
N ASP A 116 -1.15 8.89 31.42
CA ASP A 116 0.07 9.63 31.15
C ASP A 116 1.06 9.41 32.31
N PRO A 117 2.27 8.86 32.06
CA PRO A 117 3.23 8.57 33.13
C PRO A 117 3.66 9.79 33.94
N ASN A 118 3.48 11.02 33.44
CA ASN A 118 3.81 12.25 34.16
C ASN A 118 2.68 12.74 35.08
N PHE A 119 1.45 12.27 34.90
CA PHE A 119 0.26 12.76 35.60
C PHE A 119 -0.55 11.63 36.22
N VAL A 120 0.16 10.71 36.86
CA VAL A 120 -0.39 9.57 37.60
C VAL A 120 0.41 9.35 38.88
N PRO A 121 -0.13 8.61 39.87
CA PRO A 121 0.62 8.27 41.07
C PRO A 121 1.89 7.48 40.70
N SER A 122 2.98 7.74 41.43
CA SER A 122 4.27 7.10 41.19
C SER A 122 4.15 5.58 41.13
N GLY A 123 4.69 5.00 40.06
CA GLY A 123 4.64 3.55 39.83
C GLY A 123 3.32 3.02 39.28
N LEU A 124 2.32 3.85 38.95
CA LEU A 124 1.06 3.37 38.35
C LEU A 124 1.30 2.65 37.01
N THR A 125 2.16 3.24 36.18
CA THR A 125 2.54 2.75 34.85
C THR A 125 3.73 1.78 34.87
N ALA A 126 4.14 1.31 36.05
CA ALA A 126 5.11 0.24 36.19
C ALA A 126 4.41 -1.13 36.24
N ALA A 127 4.95 -2.11 35.52
CA ALA A 127 4.43 -3.47 35.59
C ALA A 127 4.75 -4.10 36.95
N CYS A 128 3.76 -4.76 37.56
CA CYS A 128 3.94 -5.56 38.77
C CYS A 128 3.09 -6.84 38.68
N PRO A 129 3.20 -7.80 39.63
CA PRO A 129 2.46 -9.06 39.56
C PRO A 129 0.93 -8.89 39.46
N SER A 130 0.35 -7.84 40.03
CA SER A 130 -1.09 -7.53 39.97
C SER A 130 -1.46 -6.50 38.89
N ARG A 131 -0.52 -6.07 38.04
CA ARG A 131 -0.77 -5.03 37.01
C ARG A 131 -0.16 -5.33 35.66
N ILE A 132 -0.90 -4.97 34.62
CA ILE A 132 -0.47 -5.06 33.21
C ILE A 132 -0.50 -3.66 32.61
N VAL A 133 0.60 -3.28 31.96
CA VAL A 133 0.74 -1.98 31.30
C VAL A 133 0.88 -2.22 29.80
N GLN A 134 0.06 -1.54 29.02
CA GLN A 134 0.05 -1.64 27.55
C GLN A 134 0.19 -0.25 26.95
N ALA A 135 1.19 -0.06 26.07
CA ALA A 135 1.36 1.18 25.33
C ALA A 135 0.13 1.49 24.46
N HIS A 136 -0.36 2.73 24.53
CA HIS A 136 -1.52 3.23 23.79
C HIS A 136 -1.11 4.19 22.68
N ALA A 137 -0.44 5.30 23.03
CA ALA A 137 -0.07 6.36 22.08
C ALA A 137 1.24 7.05 22.52
N LEU A 138 2.04 7.49 21.55
CA LEU A 138 3.22 8.33 21.80
C LEU A 138 2.80 9.81 21.74
N THR A 139 2.82 10.52 22.87
CA THR A 139 2.52 11.97 22.92
C THR A 139 3.81 12.80 22.97
N VAL A 140 3.72 14.07 22.60
CA VAL A 140 4.83 15.03 22.55
C VAL A 140 4.49 16.33 23.26
N ASN A 141 5.53 17.04 23.68
CA ASN A 141 5.41 18.38 24.24
C ASN A 141 6.51 19.34 23.79
N VAL A 142 6.27 20.62 24.02
CA VAL A 142 7.24 21.70 23.82
C VAL A 142 7.42 22.44 25.15
N SER A 143 8.62 22.37 25.71
CA SER A 143 9.05 23.16 26.86
C SER A 143 9.18 24.61 26.44
N LEU A 144 8.59 25.50 27.23
CA LEU A 144 8.62 26.95 27.05
C LEU A 144 9.76 27.61 27.87
N GLU A 145 10.73 26.81 28.33
CA GLU A 145 11.92 27.33 29.02
C GLU A 145 12.82 28.13 28.07
N GLY A 146 13.26 29.31 28.53
CA GLY A 146 14.18 30.17 27.77
C GLY A 146 13.47 31.19 26.86
N LYS A 147 14.08 31.46 25.70
CA LYS A 147 13.57 32.37 24.65
C LYS A 147 13.21 31.58 23.40
N PHE A 148 12.24 32.07 22.62
CA PHE A 148 11.79 31.41 21.38
C PHE A 148 12.95 31.16 20.41
N GLU A 149 13.89 32.09 20.28
CA GLU A 149 15.02 31.98 19.37
C GLU A 149 15.93 30.80 19.74
N ALA A 150 16.14 30.55 21.03
CA ALA A 150 16.93 29.41 21.49
C ALA A 150 16.22 28.08 21.18
N TYR A 151 14.90 28.00 21.43
CA TYR A 151 14.09 26.85 21.05
C TYR A 151 14.13 26.60 19.53
N TRP A 152 13.93 27.66 18.74
CA TRP A 152 13.84 27.59 17.29
C TRP A 152 15.17 27.21 16.63
N ASN A 153 16.28 27.76 17.12
CA ASN A 153 17.62 27.41 16.66
C ASN A 153 18.00 25.95 16.97
N GLY A 154 17.40 25.37 18.01
CA GLY A 154 17.56 23.95 18.35
C GLY A 154 16.70 23.00 17.50
N ARG A 155 15.90 23.49 16.53
CA ARG A 155 15.11 22.66 15.62
C ARG A 155 15.91 22.29 14.36
N SER A 156 15.44 21.27 13.64
CA SER A 156 16.13 20.84 12.40
C SER A 156 16.18 21.97 11.35
N SER A 157 17.30 22.07 10.64
CA SER A 157 17.48 23.03 9.54
C SER A 157 16.42 22.84 8.44
N ASN A 158 15.95 21.61 8.23
CA ASN A 158 14.86 21.29 7.30
C ASN A 158 13.52 21.89 7.75
N LEU A 159 13.18 21.83 9.03
CA LEU A 159 11.95 22.44 9.56
C LEU A 159 12.00 23.96 9.40
N ALA A 160 13.11 24.59 9.81
CA ALA A 160 13.30 26.04 9.71
C ALA A 160 13.23 26.54 8.26
N LYS A 161 13.92 25.86 7.32
CA LYS A 161 13.85 26.17 5.88
C LYS A 161 12.43 26.06 5.34
N ASN A 162 11.69 25.03 5.74
CA ASN A 162 10.31 24.84 5.30
C ASN A 162 9.38 25.96 5.78
N ILE A 163 9.45 26.33 7.07
CA ILE A 163 8.64 27.44 7.61
C ILE A 163 8.97 28.76 6.92
N ARG A 164 10.26 29.07 6.73
CA ARG A 164 10.68 30.27 5.98
C ARG A 164 10.12 30.28 4.56
N ARG A 165 10.23 29.16 3.85
CA ARG A 165 9.69 29.00 2.49
C ARG A 165 8.19 29.23 2.44
N TYR A 166 7.43 28.66 3.38
CA TYR A 166 5.98 28.84 3.42
C TYR A 166 5.59 30.28 3.79
N SER A 167 6.30 30.89 4.73
CA SER A 167 6.08 32.29 5.12
C SER A 167 6.31 33.24 3.95
N ASN A 168 7.42 33.08 3.21
CA ASN A 168 7.71 33.88 2.03
C ASN A 168 6.62 33.71 0.97
N ARG A 169 6.24 32.46 0.68
CA ARG A 169 5.19 32.17 -0.30
C ARG A 169 3.85 32.83 0.03
N VAL A 170 3.45 32.83 1.31
CA VAL A 170 2.23 33.52 1.74
C VAL A 170 2.36 35.02 1.52
N SER A 171 3.49 35.62 1.90
CA SER A 171 3.77 37.04 1.70
C SER A 171 3.72 37.43 0.22
N ASP A 172 4.33 36.62 -0.65
CA ASP A 172 4.47 36.91 -2.07
C ASP A 172 3.13 36.75 -2.82
N GLU A 173 2.34 35.73 -2.48
CA GLU A 173 1.13 35.37 -3.25
C GLU A 173 -0.18 35.90 -2.65
N LEU A 174 -0.27 36.06 -1.33
CA LEU A 174 -1.52 36.38 -0.61
C LEU A 174 -1.43 37.67 0.21
N GLY A 175 -0.26 38.31 0.26
CA GLY A 175 -0.01 39.50 1.07
C GLY A 175 0.09 39.17 2.56
N ALA A 176 -0.54 40.00 3.40
CA ALA A 176 -0.42 39.88 4.85
C ALA A 176 -1.13 38.63 5.41
N ARG A 177 -0.47 37.97 6.36
CA ARG A 177 -1.06 36.97 7.24
C ARG A 177 -1.55 37.63 8.52
N GLU A 178 -2.72 37.20 9.01
CA GLU A 178 -3.31 37.69 10.25
C GLU A 178 -3.54 36.52 11.20
N LEU A 179 -3.03 36.62 12.43
CA LEU A 179 -3.30 35.69 13.52
C LEU A 179 -4.32 36.35 14.46
N ARG A 180 -5.53 35.78 14.55
CA ARG A 180 -6.54 36.20 15.52
C ARG A 180 -6.53 35.24 16.70
N VAL A 181 -6.60 35.78 17.91
CA VAL A 181 -6.67 35.00 19.15
C VAL A 181 -7.98 35.36 19.84
N ILE A 182 -8.95 34.44 19.78
CA ILE A 182 -10.23 34.61 20.45
C ILE A 182 -10.10 34.07 21.88
N THR A 183 -10.46 34.91 22.85
CA THR A 183 -10.49 34.59 24.29
C THR A 183 -11.83 34.92 24.94
N ASP A 184 -12.69 35.69 24.27
CA ASP A 184 -14.01 36.08 24.78
C ASP A 184 -14.95 34.86 24.84
N PRO A 185 -15.57 34.55 26.01
CA PRO A 185 -16.55 33.48 26.15
C PRO A 185 -17.70 33.53 25.13
N ASP A 186 -18.19 34.73 24.79
CA ASP A 186 -19.36 34.90 23.92
C ASP A 186 -19.01 34.56 22.45
N GLU A 187 -17.72 34.65 22.07
CA GLU A 187 -17.23 34.32 20.74
C GLU A 187 -16.80 32.84 20.58
N MET A 188 -16.69 32.07 21.68
CA MET A 188 -16.18 30.69 21.64
C MET A 188 -17.05 29.78 20.78
N ARG A 189 -18.38 29.91 20.90
CA ARG A 189 -19.32 29.08 20.14
C ARG A 189 -19.17 29.29 18.64
N GLU A 190 -19.08 30.54 18.19
CA GLU A 190 -18.91 30.84 16.77
C GLU A 190 -17.51 30.44 16.28
N SER A 191 -16.49 30.56 17.12
CA SER A 191 -15.13 30.12 16.79
C SER A 191 -15.02 28.60 16.64
N VAL A 192 -15.70 27.83 17.49
CA VAL A 192 -15.81 26.36 17.36
C VAL A 192 -16.61 25.98 16.11
N LYS A 193 -17.67 26.74 15.77
CA LYS A 193 -18.42 26.56 14.52
C LYS A 193 -17.53 26.78 13.30
N ARG A 194 -16.78 27.88 13.23
CA ARG A 194 -15.81 28.16 12.15
C ARG A 194 -14.70 27.10 12.08
N PHE A 195 -14.20 26.65 13.23
CA PHE A 195 -13.27 25.51 13.30
C PHE A 195 -13.89 24.27 12.63
N GLY A 196 -15.15 23.98 12.92
CA GLY A 196 -15.91 22.88 12.36
C GLY A 196 -16.14 22.98 10.86
N GLU A 197 -16.51 24.16 10.37
CA GLU A 197 -16.62 24.47 8.95
C GLU A 197 -15.28 24.20 8.24
N LEU A 198 -14.17 24.63 8.85
CA LEU A 198 -12.82 24.39 8.34
C LEU A 198 -12.44 22.90 8.34
N GLU A 199 -12.71 22.16 9.42
CA GLU A 199 -12.49 20.70 9.50
C GLU A 199 -13.34 19.95 8.47
N SER A 200 -14.56 20.43 8.22
CA SER A 200 -15.48 19.88 7.23
C SER A 200 -15.13 20.27 5.78
N SER A 201 -14.36 21.33 5.55
CA SER A 201 -13.99 21.78 4.19
C SER A 201 -12.89 20.94 3.52
N GLY A 202 -12.18 20.11 4.29
CA GLY A 202 -11.25 19.10 3.78
C GLY A 202 -11.93 17.82 3.29
N TRP A 203 -11.25 17.01 2.48
CA TRP A 203 -11.76 15.73 1.94
C TRP A 203 -12.04 14.68 3.03
N LYS A 204 -11.78 14.98 4.31
CA LYS A 204 -12.09 14.16 5.49
C LYS A 204 -13.44 14.51 6.13
N LYS A 205 -14.51 14.60 5.34
CA LYS A 205 -15.89 14.73 5.85
C LYS A 205 -16.48 13.45 6.46
N ASP A 206 -15.88 12.29 6.23
CA ASP A 206 -16.63 11.02 6.28
C ASP A 206 -16.31 10.06 7.44
N ILE A 207 -15.71 10.57 8.52
CA ILE A 207 -15.73 9.91 9.82
C ILE A 207 -16.41 10.92 10.74
N GLY A 208 -17.48 10.55 11.45
CA GLY A 208 -18.28 11.42 12.33
C GLY A 208 -17.53 12.00 13.55
N THR A 209 -16.25 12.33 13.38
CA THR A 209 -15.33 13.01 14.30
C THR A 209 -15.12 14.49 13.97
N ALA A 210 -15.69 14.98 12.86
CA ALA A 210 -15.71 16.41 12.56
C ALA A 210 -16.53 17.14 13.62
N VAL A 211 -15.96 18.20 14.18
CA VAL A 211 -16.61 19.10 15.14
C VAL A 211 -17.63 19.90 14.36
N SER A 212 -18.89 19.48 14.31
CA SER A 212 -19.98 20.28 13.72
C SER A 212 -20.90 20.68 14.86
N ILE A 213 -21.31 21.95 14.92
CA ILE A 213 -22.13 22.46 16.04
C ILE A 213 -23.49 21.74 16.13
N GLU A 214 -23.88 21.07 15.05
CA GLU A 214 -25.08 20.23 14.93
C GLU A 214 -24.89 18.81 15.51
N ASN A 215 -23.67 18.39 15.84
CA ASN A 215 -23.38 17.08 16.41
C ASN A 215 -22.86 17.15 17.84
N VAL A 216 -22.92 16.01 18.55
CA VAL A 216 -22.54 15.90 19.96
C VAL A 216 -21.09 16.34 20.23
N GLN A 217 -20.18 16.18 19.27
CA GLN A 217 -18.78 16.61 19.42
C GLN A 217 -18.64 18.13 19.32
N GLY A 218 -19.33 18.79 18.39
CA GLY A 218 -19.33 20.25 18.30
C GLY A 218 -20.02 20.90 19.49
N LEU A 219 -21.13 20.34 19.97
CA LEU A 219 -21.78 20.79 21.21
C LEU A 219 -20.84 20.65 22.41
N PHE A 220 -20.13 19.51 22.52
CA PHE A 220 -19.12 19.30 23.54
C PHE A 220 -18.01 20.35 23.50
N TYR A 221 -17.37 20.57 22.34
CA TYR A 221 -16.27 21.54 22.24
C TYR A 221 -16.77 22.98 22.44
N ALA A 222 -17.96 23.32 21.97
CA ALA A 222 -18.54 24.64 22.19
C ALA A 222 -18.79 24.90 23.69
N GLU A 223 -19.39 23.95 24.41
CA GLU A 223 -19.57 24.07 25.86
C GLU A 223 -18.22 24.11 26.60
N LEU A 224 -17.29 23.21 26.26
CA LEU A 224 -15.98 23.14 26.89
C LEU A 224 -15.22 24.46 26.73
N MET A 225 -15.12 24.97 25.50
CA MET A 225 -14.38 26.20 25.20
C MET A 225 -15.03 27.39 25.90
N SER A 226 -16.35 27.48 25.93
CA SER A 226 -17.08 28.56 26.64
C SER A 226 -16.83 28.51 28.16
N ARG A 227 -16.83 27.31 28.77
CA ARG A 227 -16.57 27.13 30.21
C ARG A 227 -15.15 27.50 30.61
N PHE A 228 -14.16 27.13 29.79
CA PHE A 228 -12.77 27.50 30.05
C PHE A 228 -12.50 28.98 29.73
N ALA A 229 -13.17 29.55 28.72
CA ALA A 229 -13.08 30.98 28.44
C ALA A 229 -13.63 31.84 29.58
N GLY A 230 -14.71 31.40 30.25
CA GLY A 230 -15.30 32.10 31.40
C GLY A 230 -14.34 32.30 32.58
N SER A 231 -13.22 31.57 32.62
CA SER A 231 -12.14 31.76 33.59
C SER A 231 -10.82 32.24 32.96
N GLY A 232 -10.85 32.70 31.70
CA GLY A 232 -9.66 33.14 30.95
C GLY A 232 -8.69 32.02 30.56
N GLN A 233 -9.16 30.77 30.45
CA GLN A 233 -8.34 29.57 30.23
C GLN A 233 -8.65 28.84 28.92
N ALA A 234 -9.28 29.50 27.95
CA ALA A 234 -9.49 28.97 26.60
C ALA A 234 -9.00 29.96 25.56
N ARG A 235 -8.44 29.42 24.47
CA ARG A 235 -8.05 30.20 23.30
C ARG A 235 -8.41 29.48 22.03
N VAL A 236 -8.92 30.23 21.05
CA VAL A 236 -8.97 29.77 19.65
C VAL A 236 -8.01 30.63 18.85
N PHE A 237 -7.01 29.98 18.25
CA PHE A 237 -6.10 30.64 17.34
C PHE A 237 -6.57 30.43 15.91
N GLU A 238 -6.88 31.51 15.22
CA GLU A 238 -7.33 31.51 13.84
C GLU A 238 -6.29 32.17 12.93
N TYR A 239 -5.93 31.46 11.87
CA TYR A 239 -4.94 31.88 10.90
C TYR A 239 -5.60 32.32 9.60
N TRP A 240 -5.59 33.61 9.32
CA TRP A 240 -6.24 34.22 8.17
C TRP A 240 -5.21 34.57 7.10
N LEU A 241 -5.38 34.00 5.90
CA LEU A 241 -4.48 34.18 4.76
C LEU A 241 -5.24 34.80 3.59
N GLY A 242 -4.92 36.04 3.22
CA GLY A 242 -5.62 36.78 2.16
C GLY A 242 -7.13 36.92 2.46
N GLY A 243 -7.48 37.29 3.70
CA GLY A 243 -8.85 37.51 4.14
C GLY A 243 -9.72 36.26 4.37
N ARG A 244 -9.15 35.05 4.28
CA ARG A 244 -9.86 33.78 4.52
C ARG A 244 -9.23 32.97 5.64
N LEU A 245 -10.06 32.35 6.48
CA LEU A 245 -9.62 31.43 7.52
C LEU A 245 -8.97 30.19 6.88
N ALA A 246 -7.69 29.98 7.16
CA ALA A 246 -6.87 28.93 6.55
C ALA A 246 -6.43 27.85 7.53
N ALA A 247 -6.33 28.17 8.83
CA ALA A 247 -6.11 27.20 9.91
C ALA A 247 -6.77 27.69 11.19
N SER A 248 -7.22 26.76 12.04
CA SER A 248 -7.76 27.06 13.36
C SER A 248 -7.30 26.02 14.37
N ARG A 249 -7.07 26.44 15.62
CA ARG A 249 -6.62 25.57 16.72
C ARG A 249 -7.33 25.91 18.03
N LEU A 250 -7.92 24.88 18.64
CA LEU A 250 -8.58 24.97 19.95
C LEU A 250 -7.57 24.62 21.04
N ILE A 251 -7.41 25.50 22.03
CA ILE A 251 -6.48 25.34 23.15
C ILE A 251 -7.19 25.61 24.47
N ILE A 252 -6.95 24.77 25.46
CA ILE A 252 -7.31 25.03 26.87
C ILE A 252 -6.05 25.13 27.72
N GLU A 253 -6.12 25.93 28.75
CA GLU A 253 -4.97 26.35 29.56
C GLU A 253 -5.19 25.99 31.03
N GLY A 254 -4.10 25.66 31.72
CA GLY A 254 -4.05 25.43 33.17
C GLY A 254 -2.94 26.26 33.79
N ALA A 255 -2.73 26.13 35.09
CA ALA A 255 -1.76 26.97 35.81
C ALA A 255 -0.31 26.80 35.29
N GLY A 256 0.06 25.61 34.83
CA GLY A 256 1.43 25.31 34.37
C GLY A 256 1.58 24.97 32.88
N MET A 257 0.49 24.76 32.15
CA MET A 257 0.54 24.19 30.78
C MET A 257 -0.59 24.69 29.89
N SER A 258 -0.37 24.63 28.59
CA SER A 258 -1.41 24.75 27.57
C SER A 258 -1.56 23.43 26.82
N VAL A 259 -2.80 23.04 26.51
CA VAL A 259 -3.12 21.79 25.84
C VAL A 259 -3.78 22.08 24.49
N ILE A 260 -3.17 21.59 23.43
CA ILE A 260 -3.75 21.64 22.08
C ILE A 260 -4.81 20.54 21.98
N LEU A 261 -6.07 20.92 21.84
CA LEU A 261 -7.18 19.97 21.74
C LEU A 261 -7.33 19.44 20.31
N LYS A 262 -7.39 20.37 19.36
CA LYS A 262 -7.78 20.10 17.97
C LYS A 262 -7.15 21.14 17.04
N THR A 263 -6.78 20.71 15.83
CA THR A 263 -6.28 21.59 14.76
C THR A 263 -7.00 21.25 13.47
N ALA A 264 -7.52 22.27 12.78
CA ALA A 264 -8.12 22.17 11.45
C ALA A 264 -7.43 23.14 10.50
N TYR A 265 -7.40 22.82 9.20
CA TYR A 265 -6.89 23.72 8.18
C TYR A 265 -7.55 23.48 6.83
N ASP A 266 -7.58 24.50 5.99
CA ASP A 266 -8.10 24.46 4.63
C ASP A 266 -7.13 23.68 3.73
N GLU A 267 -7.56 22.49 3.31
CA GLU A 267 -6.76 21.61 2.46
C GLU A 267 -6.56 22.15 1.04
N CYS A 268 -7.49 22.97 0.53
CA CYS A 268 -7.31 23.68 -0.74
C CYS A 268 -6.14 24.67 -0.68
N ARG A 269 -5.70 25.04 0.53
CA ARG A 269 -4.55 25.91 0.79
C ARG A 269 -3.35 25.15 1.36
N SER A 270 -3.35 23.81 1.32
CA SER A 270 -2.26 22.96 1.79
C SER A 270 -0.89 23.32 1.21
N ARG A 271 -0.83 23.90 -0.01
CA ARG A 271 0.39 24.42 -0.64
C ARG A 271 1.12 25.49 0.19
N PHE A 272 0.42 26.17 1.09
CA PHE A 272 0.97 27.19 2.01
C PHE A 272 1.29 26.61 3.40
N ALA A 273 0.98 25.34 3.64
CA ALA A 273 1.12 24.67 4.94
C ALA A 273 0.54 25.48 6.13
N PRO A 274 -0.71 25.96 6.05
CA PRO A 274 -1.29 26.88 7.03
C PRO A 274 -1.28 26.33 8.47
N GLY A 275 -1.49 25.02 8.67
CA GLY A 275 -1.41 24.40 10.00
C GLY A 275 0.00 24.42 10.64
N ARG A 276 1.07 24.39 9.83
CA ARG A 276 2.46 24.50 10.30
C ARG A 276 2.84 25.93 10.64
N LEU A 277 2.41 26.88 9.82
CA LEU A 277 2.58 28.31 10.08
C LEU A 277 1.82 28.73 11.35
N LEU A 278 0.58 28.27 11.50
CA LEU A 278 -0.18 28.47 12.72
C LEU A 278 0.53 27.89 13.95
N LEU A 279 1.12 26.68 13.86
CA LEU A 279 1.88 26.11 14.97
C LEU A 279 3.12 26.91 15.33
N HIS A 280 3.86 27.37 14.33
CA HIS A 280 5.02 28.24 14.57
C HIS A 280 4.60 29.49 15.35
N ASP A 281 3.58 30.20 14.87
CA ASP A 281 3.19 31.49 15.46
C ASP A 281 2.52 31.30 16.84
N VAL A 282 1.75 30.22 17.05
CA VAL A 282 1.22 29.84 18.37
C VAL A 282 2.35 29.59 19.37
N LEU A 283 3.39 28.84 18.98
CA LEU A 283 4.53 28.59 19.86
C LEU A 283 5.30 29.89 20.14
N GLN A 284 5.54 30.71 19.11
CA GLN A 284 6.22 31.99 19.27
C GLN A 284 5.49 32.89 20.28
N GLN A 285 4.16 32.98 20.18
CA GLN A 285 3.35 33.72 21.13
C GLN A 285 3.42 33.11 22.54
N ALA A 286 3.34 31.78 22.67
CA ALA A 286 3.46 31.12 23.98
C ALA A 286 4.80 31.39 24.67
N PHE A 287 5.91 31.39 23.93
CA PHE A 287 7.24 31.76 24.44
C PHE A 287 7.36 33.24 24.80
N HIS A 288 6.65 34.13 24.09
CA HIS A 288 6.65 35.56 24.38
C HIS A 288 5.85 35.88 25.63
N GLU A 289 4.66 35.32 25.76
CA GLU A 289 3.74 35.57 26.88
C GLU A 289 4.19 34.89 28.18
N LYS A 290 4.92 33.77 28.09
CA LYS A 290 5.48 33.02 29.24
C LYS A 290 4.46 32.68 30.33
N ARG A 291 3.19 32.51 29.94
CA ARG A 291 2.09 32.15 30.85
C ARG A 291 2.20 30.71 31.37
N HIS A 292 2.86 29.84 30.61
CA HIS A 292 2.94 28.42 30.88
C HIS A 292 4.37 27.89 30.72
N LYS A 293 4.65 26.73 31.32
CA LYS A 293 5.96 26.06 31.21
C LYS A 293 6.04 25.11 30.03
N VAL A 294 4.90 24.61 29.54
CA VAL A 294 4.85 23.58 28.50
C VAL A 294 3.59 23.71 27.63
N VAL A 295 3.73 23.33 26.36
CA VAL A 295 2.63 23.08 25.42
C VAL A 295 2.52 21.58 25.17
N GLU A 296 1.37 20.99 25.48
CA GLU A 296 1.09 19.56 25.36
C GLU A 296 0.19 19.29 24.13
N PHE A 297 0.49 18.22 23.39
CA PHE A 297 -0.20 17.91 22.12
C PHE A 297 -1.23 16.78 22.24
N TYR A 298 -1.12 15.93 23.27
CA TYR A 298 -2.02 14.81 23.57
C TYR A 298 -2.64 14.11 22.34
N THR A 299 -1.75 13.64 21.45
CA THR A 299 -2.08 12.96 20.20
C THR A 299 -1.10 11.83 19.98
N ASN A 300 -1.41 10.88 19.09
CA ASN A 300 -0.42 9.93 18.61
C ASN A 300 0.52 10.63 17.63
N ALA A 301 1.75 10.91 18.07
CA ALA A 301 2.68 11.82 17.42
C ALA A 301 3.13 11.30 16.04
N SER A 302 2.88 12.12 15.02
CA SER A 302 3.45 11.93 13.69
C SER A 302 4.94 12.32 13.64
N ARG A 303 5.65 11.87 12.60
CA ARG A 303 7.02 12.33 12.33
C ARG A 303 7.14 13.85 12.23
N ASP A 304 6.09 14.52 11.75
CA ASP A 304 6.04 15.97 11.66
C ASP A 304 6.04 16.61 13.05
N GLN A 305 5.15 16.17 13.94
CA GLN A 305 5.03 16.69 15.30
C GLN A 305 6.30 16.47 16.14
N LEU A 306 6.97 15.33 15.93
CA LEU A 306 8.27 15.04 16.56
C LEU A 306 9.35 16.07 16.21
N ALA A 307 9.29 16.69 15.02
CA ALA A 307 10.24 17.73 14.63
C ALA A 307 10.11 19.02 15.46
N TRP A 308 8.95 19.26 16.07
CA TRP A 308 8.68 20.42 16.93
C TRP A 308 8.96 20.13 18.41
N ALA A 309 8.91 18.87 18.82
CA ALA A 309 8.90 18.44 20.21
C ALA A 309 10.25 18.61 20.93
N THR A 310 10.21 19.06 22.18
CA THR A 310 11.37 19.00 23.09
C THR A 310 11.33 17.77 23.99
N GLY A 311 10.15 17.16 24.14
CA GLY A 311 9.95 15.94 24.92
C GLY A 311 8.89 15.03 24.31
N GLN A 312 8.97 13.74 24.63
CA GLN A 312 8.01 12.72 24.20
C GLN A 312 7.84 11.65 25.29
N ARG A 313 6.66 11.05 25.37
CA ARG A 313 6.36 9.98 26.32
C ARG A 313 5.21 9.09 25.85
N VAL A 314 5.17 7.87 26.33
CA VAL A 314 4.14 6.88 25.95
C VAL A 314 3.01 6.89 26.97
N ILE A 315 1.80 7.23 26.52
CA ILE A 315 0.55 7.04 27.25
C ILE A 315 0.20 5.55 27.22
N SER A 316 -0.27 5.00 28.33
CA SER A 316 -0.52 3.57 28.48
C SER A 316 -1.92 3.25 29.02
N HIS A 317 -2.46 2.08 28.70
CA HIS A 317 -3.55 1.48 29.47
C HIS A 317 -2.96 0.64 30.61
N VAL A 318 -3.57 0.71 31.79
CA VAL A 318 -3.18 -0.05 32.98
C VAL A 318 -4.35 -0.93 33.40
N THR A 319 -4.15 -2.24 33.41
CA THR A 319 -5.12 -3.22 33.92
C THR A 319 -4.65 -3.73 35.27
N CYS A 320 -5.42 -3.44 36.31
CA CYS A 320 -5.18 -3.88 37.68
C CYS A 320 -6.04 -5.11 37.99
N PHE A 321 -5.49 -6.05 38.75
CA PHE A 321 -6.15 -7.31 39.12
C PHE A 321 -6.26 -7.41 40.64
N ARG A 322 -7.43 -7.86 41.11
CA ARG A 322 -7.68 -8.08 42.55
C ARG A 322 -6.65 -9.03 43.18
N TRP A 323 -6.20 -10.02 42.41
CA TRP A 323 -5.19 -10.98 42.84
C TRP A 323 -4.09 -11.15 41.78
N PRO A 324 -2.79 -11.26 42.17
CA PRO A 324 -1.69 -11.42 41.21
C PRO A 324 -1.81 -12.63 40.27
N TRP A 325 -2.35 -13.74 40.75
CA TRP A 325 -2.51 -14.95 39.93
C TRP A 325 -3.53 -14.76 38.79
N LEU A 326 -4.55 -13.90 38.97
CA LEU A 326 -5.48 -13.53 37.91
C LEU A 326 -4.76 -12.78 36.79
N ALA A 327 -3.77 -11.94 37.09
CA ALA A 327 -2.97 -11.26 36.08
C ALA A 327 -2.13 -12.25 35.27
N ALA A 328 -1.57 -13.28 35.91
CA ALA A 328 -0.84 -14.35 35.23
C ALA A 328 -1.77 -15.20 34.34
N LEU A 329 -2.95 -15.56 34.86
CA LEU A 329 -3.98 -16.28 34.11
C LEU A 329 -4.52 -15.43 32.95
N TYR A 330 -4.69 -14.12 33.14
CA TYR A 330 -5.13 -13.17 32.11
C TYR A 330 -4.05 -12.91 31.06
N LYS A 331 -2.75 -12.86 31.41
CA LYS A 331 -1.65 -12.84 30.42
C LYS A 331 -1.62 -14.13 29.61
N THR A 332 -1.83 -15.27 30.27
CA THR A 332 -1.88 -16.58 29.62
C THR A 332 -3.14 -16.70 28.75
N PHE A 333 -4.28 -16.19 29.21
CA PHE A 333 -5.53 -16.11 28.48
C PHE A 333 -5.48 -15.06 27.38
N GLN A 334 -4.74 -13.95 27.45
CA GLN A 334 -4.53 -13.05 26.31
C GLN A 334 -3.62 -13.68 25.26
N ARG A 335 -2.58 -14.43 25.69
CA ARG A 335 -1.74 -15.24 24.80
C ARG A 335 -2.53 -16.39 24.17
N LEU A 336 -3.47 -16.98 24.91
CA LEU A 336 -4.38 -18.02 24.45
C LEU A 336 -5.59 -17.47 23.69
N LYS A 337 -6.11 -16.28 23.95
CA LYS A 337 -7.27 -15.63 23.28
C LYS A 337 -6.84 -14.84 22.04
N ALA A 338 -5.57 -14.44 21.98
CA ALA A 338 -4.88 -14.20 20.71
C ALA A 338 -4.82 -15.48 19.85
N ALA A 339 -4.99 -16.67 20.47
CA ALA A 339 -5.10 -17.98 19.84
C ALA A 339 -6.53 -18.58 19.82
N THR A 340 -7.50 -18.12 20.61
CA THR A 340 -8.86 -18.67 20.69
C THR A 340 -9.92 -17.65 21.15
N VAL A 341 -10.79 -17.28 20.19
CA VAL A 341 -12.24 -16.98 20.34
C VAL A 341 -12.70 -15.58 20.80
N GLY A 342 -13.79 -15.11 20.16
CA GLY A 342 -14.73 -14.14 20.72
C GLY A 342 -16.12 -14.11 20.06
N GLY A 343 -17.05 -14.93 20.55
CA GLY A 343 -18.47 -14.57 20.82
C GLY A 343 -18.63 -14.38 22.35
N THR A 344 -19.66 -13.81 22.97
CA THR A 344 -21.12 -13.65 22.72
C THR A 344 -21.63 -12.46 23.58
N ALA A 345 -22.51 -11.57 23.07
CA ALA A 345 -23.97 -11.44 23.30
C ALA A 345 -24.43 -10.88 24.65
N GLU A 346 -25.28 -9.84 24.64
CA GLU A 346 -26.37 -9.65 25.63
C GLU A 346 -27.53 -8.77 25.07
N ALA A 347 -28.72 -9.06 25.62
CA ALA A 347 -30.13 -8.79 25.24
C ALA A 347 -30.60 -7.32 25.37
N ASP A 348 -31.83 -6.88 25.07
CA ASP A 348 -32.94 -7.16 24.13
C ASP A 348 -33.95 -6.01 24.42
N ASN A 349 -34.37 -5.25 23.41
CA ASN A 349 -35.54 -4.36 23.52
C ASN A 349 -36.10 -4.04 22.12
N THR A 350 -37.08 -4.84 21.70
CA THR A 350 -38.23 -4.52 20.82
C THR A 350 -38.05 -3.58 19.60
N ASP A 351 -36.96 -3.74 18.83
CA ASP A 351 -36.91 -3.36 17.40
C ASP A 351 -35.93 -4.28 16.63
N THR A 352 -36.09 -5.59 16.82
CA THR A 352 -35.06 -6.59 16.47
C THR A 352 -34.78 -6.62 14.97
N PRO A 353 -33.54 -6.37 14.53
CA PRO A 353 -33.16 -6.47 13.12
C PRO A 353 -33.31 -7.90 12.60
N VAL A 354 -34.05 -8.07 11.52
CA VAL A 354 -34.28 -9.36 10.83
C VAL A 354 -33.31 -9.48 9.66
N VAL A 355 -32.75 -10.68 9.45
CA VAL A 355 -31.89 -10.98 8.29
C VAL A 355 -32.58 -12.01 7.40
N GLU A 356 -32.84 -11.62 6.15
CA GLU A 356 -33.39 -12.47 5.09
C GLU A 356 -32.30 -12.82 4.07
N VAL A 357 -32.46 -13.94 3.37
CA VAL A 357 -31.44 -14.46 2.43
C VAL A 357 -32.10 -14.82 1.11
N PHE A 358 -31.51 -14.36 0.01
CA PHE A 358 -31.98 -14.58 -1.34
C PHE A 358 -30.84 -15.10 -2.22
N ASP A 359 -31.12 -16.05 -3.09
CA ASP A 359 -30.12 -16.55 -4.04
C ASP A 359 -30.06 -15.70 -5.33
N HIS A 360 -31.13 -14.93 -5.64
CA HIS A 360 -31.26 -14.12 -6.83
C HIS A 360 -31.65 -12.67 -6.53
N ILE A 361 -31.08 -11.74 -7.32
CA ILE A 361 -31.36 -10.30 -7.15
C ILE A 361 -32.81 -9.94 -7.46
N SER A 362 -33.43 -10.64 -8.40
CA SER A 362 -34.85 -10.48 -8.76
C SER A 362 -35.80 -10.88 -7.62
N GLY A 363 -35.31 -11.67 -6.65
CA GLY A 363 -36.07 -12.07 -5.46
C GLY A 363 -36.02 -11.05 -4.31
N LEU A 364 -35.22 -9.99 -4.41
CA LEU A 364 -35.06 -9.03 -3.33
C LEU A 364 -36.36 -8.24 -3.06
N PRO A 365 -36.60 -7.83 -1.79
CA PRO A 365 -37.70 -6.95 -1.47
C PRO A 365 -37.67 -5.68 -2.31
N ARG A 366 -38.82 -5.18 -2.77
CA ARG A 366 -38.90 -3.95 -3.58
C ARG A 366 -38.23 -2.75 -2.90
N ALA A 367 -38.28 -2.70 -1.57
CA ALA A 367 -37.62 -1.66 -0.77
C ALA A 367 -36.08 -1.65 -0.91
N SER A 368 -35.45 -2.79 -1.23
CA SER A 368 -34.01 -2.89 -1.46
C SER A 368 -33.55 -2.07 -2.67
N LYS A 369 -34.44 -1.83 -3.64
CA LYS A 369 -34.12 -1.09 -4.86
C LYS A 369 -33.59 0.31 -4.57
N ALA A 370 -34.14 0.99 -3.56
CA ALA A 370 -33.70 2.35 -3.20
C ALA A 370 -32.21 2.40 -2.79
N LEU A 371 -31.68 1.34 -2.18
CA LEU A 371 -30.26 1.28 -1.80
C LEU A 371 -29.35 1.08 -3.02
N PHE A 372 -29.74 0.22 -3.96
CA PHE A 372 -29.03 0.05 -5.23
C PHE A 372 -29.10 1.32 -6.09
N ASP A 373 -30.27 1.95 -6.21
CA ASP A 373 -30.44 3.21 -6.95
C ASP A 373 -29.59 4.33 -6.35
N SER A 374 -29.41 4.35 -5.03
CA SER A 374 -28.52 5.31 -4.36
C SER A 374 -27.05 5.00 -4.64
N ALA A 375 -26.65 3.73 -4.69
CA ALA A 375 -25.27 3.34 -4.92
C ALA A 375 -24.85 3.47 -6.40
N GLU A 376 -25.77 3.22 -7.32
CA GLU A 376 -25.57 3.39 -8.77
C GLU A 376 -25.16 4.82 -9.14
N ARG A 377 -25.64 5.81 -8.37
CA ARG A 377 -25.25 7.22 -8.53
C ARG A 377 -23.76 7.46 -8.30
N ASP A 378 -23.10 6.63 -7.52
CA ASP A 378 -21.64 6.69 -7.34
C ASP A 378 -20.90 5.95 -8.46
N SER A 379 -21.42 4.80 -8.90
CA SER A 379 -20.84 3.99 -9.97
C SER A 379 -21.84 2.98 -10.54
N PHE A 380 -21.82 2.80 -11.87
CA PHE A 380 -22.72 1.88 -12.58
C PHE A 380 -22.62 0.43 -12.08
N ASP A 381 -21.43 0.00 -11.63
CA ASP A 381 -21.14 -1.34 -11.12
C ASP A 381 -21.54 -1.55 -9.65
N LEU A 382 -22.31 -0.62 -9.09
CA LEU A 382 -23.03 -0.78 -7.82
C LEU A 382 -24.55 -0.88 -8.00
N GLY A 383 -25.07 -0.73 -9.22
CA GLY A 383 -26.49 -0.81 -9.53
C GLY A 383 -27.02 -2.25 -9.57
N ALA A 384 -28.34 -2.41 -9.41
CA ALA A 384 -28.97 -3.73 -9.42
C ALA A 384 -28.78 -4.46 -10.77
N ASP A 385 -28.93 -3.74 -11.89
CA ASP A 385 -28.78 -4.31 -13.24
C ASP A 385 -27.37 -4.87 -13.48
N TRP A 386 -26.34 -4.29 -12.85
CA TRP A 386 -24.97 -4.78 -12.92
C TRP A 386 -24.82 -6.13 -12.22
N PHE A 387 -25.32 -6.24 -10.98
CA PHE A 387 -25.27 -7.49 -10.23
C PHE A 387 -26.13 -8.58 -10.89
N GLU A 388 -27.25 -8.23 -11.51
CA GLU A 388 -28.04 -9.16 -12.32
C GLU A 388 -27.25 -9.68 -13.53
N LEU A 389 -26.56 -8.79 -14.24
CA LEU A 389 -25.71 -9.18 -15.37
C LEU A 389 -24.55 -10.09 -14.92
N LEU A 390 -23.88 -9.76 -13.82
CA LEU A 390 -22.83 -10.61 -13.24
C LEU A 390 -23.38 -11.99 -12.88
N GLN A 391 -24.54 -12.03 -12.20
CA GLN A 391 -25.22 -13.27 -11.82
C GLN A 391 -25.53 -14.17 -13.01
N ARG A 392 -25.99 -13.57 -14.12
CA ARG A 392 -26.38 -14.31 -15.32
C ARG A 392 -25.17 -14.78 -16.14
N ALA A 393 -24.14 -13.95 -16.26
CA ALA A 393 -23.13 -14.12 -17.31
C ALA A 393 -21.70 -14.33 -16.81
N ALA A 394 -21.38 -14.03 -15.55
CA ALA A 394 -19.99 -13.96 -15.07
C ALA A 394 -19.75 -14.61 -13.68
N ILE A 395 -20.52 -15.63 -13.31
CA ILE A 395 -20.28 -16.38 -12.07
C ILE A 395 -19.22 -17.47 -12.28
N PRO A 396 -18.15 -17.50 -11.45
CA PRO A 396 -17.15 -18.56 -11.50
C PRO A 396 -17.75 -19.95 -11.30
N LYS A 397 -17.22 -20.93 -12.04
CA LYS A 397 -17.61 -22.34 -11.88
C LYS A 397 -17.38 -22.80 -10.44
N GLY A 398 -18.44 -23.32 -9.81
CA GLY A 398 -18.38 -23.84 -8.44
C GLY A 398 -18.68 -22.81 -7.33
N GLU A 399 -19.10 -21.60 -7.70
CA GLU A 399 -19.57 -20.57 -6.78
C GLU A 399 -21.05 -20.24 -7.04
N ASN A 400 -21.75 -19.78 -6.01
CA ASN A 400 -23.14 -19.34 -6.09
C ASN A 400 -23.28 -17.92 -5.55
N THR A 401 -24.23 -17.17 -6.09
CA THR A 401 -24.59 -15.84 -5.55
C THR A 401 -25.48 -15.96 -4.32
N ARG A 402 -25.27 -15.09 -3.33
CA ARG A 402 -26.23 -14.86 -2.25
C ARG A 402 -26.33 -13.39 -1.88
N TYR A 403 -27.54 -12.98 -1.53
CA TYR A 403 -27.84 -11.65 -1.06
C TYR A 403 -28.42 -11.76 0.35
N TYR A 404 -27.76 -11.11 1.31
CA TYR A 404 -28.26 -11.02 2.68
C TYR A 404 -28.87 -9.64 2.87
N VAL A 405 -30.11 -9.59 3.35
CA VAL A 405 -30.88 -8.36 3.53
C VAL A 405 -31.14 -8.18 5.02
N LEU A 406 -30.72 -7.05 5.59
CA LEU A 406 -31.04 -6.66 6.96
C LEU A 406 -32.21 -5.67 6.93
N SER A 407 -33.25 -5.94 7.72
CA SER A 407 -34.41 -5.07 7.88
C SER A 407 -34.64 -4.73 9.36
N ARG A 408 -34.96 -3.46 9.67
CA ARG A 408 -35.32 -2.96 11.01
C ARG A 408 -36.66 -2.22 10.93
N GLY A 409 -37.60 -2.53 11.82
CA GLY A 409 -38.95 -1.95 11.76
C GLY A 409 -39.67 -2.10 10.40
N GLY A 410 -39.38 -3.17 9.65
CA GLY A 410 -39.92 -3.39 8.29
C GLY A 410 -39.23 -2.59 7.17
N GLN A 411 -38.20 -1.78 7.46
CA GLN A 411 -37.42 -1.06 6.46
C GLN A 411 -36.11 -1.78 6.15
N VAL A 412 -35.74 -1.89 4.87
CA VAL A 412 -34.46 -2.47 4.44
C VAL A 412 -33.32 -1.51 4.76
N CYS A 413 -32.40 -1.95 5.62
CA CYS A 413 -31.26 -1.16 6.08
C CYS A 413 -29.97 -1.53 5.35
N CYS A 414 -29.78 -2.80 4.97
CA CYS A 414 -28.56 -3.25 4.29
C CYS A 414 -28.88 -4.38 3.31
N VAL A 415 -28.22 -4.37 2.14
CA VAL A 415 -28.10 -5.53 1.24
C VAL A 415 -26.63 -5.84 1.04
N LEU A 416 -26.25 -7.10 1.24
CA LEU A 416 -24.88 -7.58 1.06
C LEU A 416 -24.82 -8.63 -0.07
N PRO A 417 -24.41 -8.23 -1.29
CA PRO A 417 -24.19 -9.15 -2.42
C PRO A 417 -22.89 -9.95 -2.28
N LEU A 418 -22.96 -11.28 -2.29
CA LEU A 418 -21.84 -12.18 -2.05
C LEU A 418 -21.72 -13.30 -3.08
N LEU A 419 -20.49 -13.74 -3.32
CA LEU A 419 -20.16 -15.04 -3.92
C LEU A 419 -19.86 -16.04 -2.80
N VAL A 420 -20.47 -17.21 -2.88
CA VAL A 420 -20.34 -18.30 -1.92
C VAL A 420 -19.72 -19.50 -2.64
N GLY A 421 -18.45 -19.76 -2.35
CA GLY A 421 -17.76 -20.98 -2.74
C GLY A 421 -17.81 -22.05 -1.64
N ALA A 422 -17.12 -23.18 -1.85
CA ALA A 422 -17.18 -24.32 -0.93
C ALA A 422 -16.79 -23.99 0.53
N HIS A 423 -15.78 -23.16 0.73
CA HIS A 423 -15.28 -22.78 2.07
C HIS A 423 -14.91 -21.29 2.20
N HIS A 424 -15.08 -20.51 1.13
CA HIS A 424 -14.73 -19.10 1.07
C HIS A 424 -15.94 -18.31 0.58
N VAL A 425 -16.16 -17.16 1.20
CA VAL A 425 -17.18 -16.19 0.78
C VAL A 425 -16.46 -14.93 0.37
N SER A 426 -16.84 -14.35 -0.76
CA SER A 426 -16.33 -13.05 -1.19
C SER A 426 -17.45 -12.08 -1.50
N ALA A 427 -17.10 -10.81 -1.64
CA ALA A 427 -17.94 -9.85 -2.33
C ALA A 427 -18.37 -10.43 -3.70
N LEU A 428 -19.56 -10.05 -4.17
CA LEU A 428 -19.99 -10.37 -5.54
C LEU A 428 -19.21 -9.51 -6.55
N THR A 429 -17.92 -9.79 -6.67
CA THR A 429 -16.96 -9.12 -7.54
C THR A 429 -16.36 -10.14 -8.51
N THR A 430 -16.02 -9.66 -9.69
CA THR A 430 -15.21 -10.39 -10.69
C THR A 430 -14.12 -9.45 -11.21
N PHE A 431 -13.24 -9.91 -12.10
CA PHE A 431 -12.27 -9.02 -12.75
C PHE A 431 -12.91 -7.91 -13.61
N TYR A 432 -14.24 -7.96 -13.81
CA TYR A 432 -15.03 -6.90 -14.44
C TYR A 432 -15.44 -5.76 -13.50
N THR A 433 -15.34 -5.97 -12.18
CA THR A 433 -15.85 -5.05 -11.15
C THR A 433 -14.79 -4.05 -10.73
N SER A 434 -15.09 -2.76 -10.85
CA SER A 434 -14.13 -1.67 -10.54
C SER A 434 -14.29 -1.10 -9.14
N ILE A 435 -15.50 -1.21 -8.58
CA ILE A 435 -15.79 -0.83 -7.20
C ILE A 435 -16.86 -1.73 -6.60
N TYR A 436 -16.72 -2.02 -5.31
CA TYR A 436 -17.71 -2.75 -4.53
C TYR A 436 -17.90 -2.10 -3.17
N ARG A 437 -19.15 -2.14 -2.67
CA ARG A 437 -19.49 -1.90 -1.26
C ARG A 437 -20.79 -2.62 -0.90
N PRO A 438 -21.06 -2.86 0.40
CA PRO A 438 -22.41 -3.18 0.85
C PRO A 438 -23.39 -2.05 0.51
N MET A 439 -24.62 -2.38 0.13
CA MET A 439 -25.66 -1.37 -0.09
C MET A 439 -26.28 -1.04 1.27
N VAL A 440 -25.92 0.09 1.86
CA VAL A 440 -26.35 0.46 3.22
C VAL A 440 -27.17 1.74 3.24
N ALA A 441 -28.21 1.74 4.08
CA ALA A 441 -28.92 2.95 4.43
C ALA A 441 -28.05 3.85 5.32
N ARG A 442 -28.35 5.15 5.36
CA ARG A 442 -27.66 6.08 6.26
C ARG A 442 -27.92 5.69 7.72
N GLY A 443 -26.87 5.71 8.53
CA GLY A 443 -26.96 5.47 9.98
C GLY A 443 -26.90 4.00 10.42
N VAL A 444 -26.67 3.05 9.50
CA VAL A 444 -26.39 1.65 9.86
C VAL A 444 -25.15 1.56 10.73
N GLN A 445 -25.27 0.88 11.87
CA GLN A 445 -24.17 0.73 12.82
C GLN A 445 -23.34 -0.55 12.54
N PRO A 446 -22.06 -0.59 12.96
CA PRO A 446 -21.22 -1.77 12.75
C PRO A 446 -21.77 -3.07 13.36
N ASP A 447 -22.54 -3.01 14.45
CA ASP A 447 -23.14 -4.19 15.10
C ASP A 447 -24.30 -4.79 14.29
N GLU A 448 -25.05 -3.95 13.58
CA GLU A 448 -26.10 -4.35 12.65
C GLU A 448 -25.51 -5.11 11.46
N LEU A 449 -24.46 -4.57 10.84
CA LEU A 449 -23.74 -5.28 9.77
C LEU A 449 -23.03 -6.53 10.32
N ALA A 450 -22.49 -6.49 11.53
CA ALA A 450 -21.89 -7.67 12.17
C ALA A 450 -22.92 -8.78 12.40
N ARG A 451 -24.18 -8.45 12.76
CA ARG A 451 -25.28 -9.41 12.87
C ARG A 451 -25.54 -10.12 11.54
N LEU A 452 -25.59 -9.36 10.45
CA LEU A 452 -25.72 -9.92 9.09
C LEU A 452 -24.51 -10.80 8.75
N LEU A 453 -23.27 -10.35 8.99
CA LEU A 453 -22.07 -11.13 8.71
C LEU A 453 -21.98 -12.42 9.55
N ARG A 454 -22.44 -12.41 10.81
CA ARG A 454 -22.56 -13.64 11.62
C ARG A 454 -23.55 -14.62 11.00
N ARG A 455 -24.65 -14.13 10.42
CA ARG A 455 -25.58 -14.97 9.67
C ARG A 455 -24.92 -15.57 8.42
N VAL A 456 -24.15 -14.79 7.66
CA VAL A 456 -23.34 -15.28 6.53
C VAL A 456 -22.40 -16.41 6.97
N ILE A 457 -21.64 -16.21 8.05
CA ILE A 457 -20.69 -17.22 8.56
C ILE A 457 -21.43 -18.50 8.96
N LYS A 458 -22.59 -18.37 9.63
CA LYS A 458 -23.41 -19.51 10.06
C LYS A 458 -23.95 -20.32 8.87
N ASP A 459 -24.52 -19.64 7.88
CA ASP A 459 -25.19 -20.28 6.76
C ASP A 459 -24.20 -20.93 5.78
N THR A 460 -23.03 -20.31 5.59
CA THR A 460 -22.02 -20.77 4.61
C THR A 460 -20.91 -21.61 5.23
N LYS A 461 -20.77 -21.60 6.57
CA LYS A 461 -19.62 -22.17 7.29
C LYS A 461 -18.27 -21.62 6.79
N ALA A 462 -18.26 -20.37 6.32
CA ALA A 462 -17.08 -19.75 5.71
C ALA A 462 -15.87 -19.79 6.63
N CYS A 463 -14.73 -20.21 6.07
CA CYS A 463 -13.44 -20.15 6.76
C CYS A 463 -12.72 -18.80 6.53
N SER A 464 -13.11 -18.07 5.47
CA SER A 464 -12.71 -16.68 5.27
C SER A 464 -13.79 -15.90 4.51
N LEU A 465 -13.84 -14.60 4.78
CA LEU A 465 -14.58 -13.60 4.01
C LEU A 465 -13.59 -12.68 3.31
N ARG A 466 -13.86 -12.30 2.06
CA ARG A 466 -13.00 -11.39 1.29
C ARG A 466 -13.83 -10.34 0.57
N PHE A 467 -13.55 -9.08 0.80
CA PHE A 467 -14.17 -7.96 0.09
C PHE A 467 -13.09 -7.27 -0.73
N ASP A 468 -13.27 -7.23 -2.05
CA ASP A 468 -12.33 -6.64 -3.01
C ASP A 468 -12.87 -5.30 -3.51
N ALA A 469 -12.03 -4.53 -4.22
CA ALA A 469 -12.40 -3.30 -4.93
C ALA A 469 -13.15 -2.23 -4.10
N MET A 470 -12.88 -2.11 -2.81
CA MET A 470 -13.53 -1.08 -1.97
C MET A 470 -12.78 0.25 -2.05
N ASP A 471 -13.51 1.35 -1.82
CA ASP A 471 -12.94 2.69 -1.72
C ASP A 471 -12.67 3.05 -0.26
N PRO A 472 -11.39 3.16 0.19
CA PRO A 472 -11.07 3.46 1.59
C PRO A 472 -11.47 4.88 2.01
N SER A 473 -11.81 5.77 1.07
CA SER A 473 -12.33 7.11 1.39
C SER A 473 -13.81 7.12 1.77
N ARG A 474 -14.54 6.01 1.55
CA ARG A 474 -15.97 5.92 1.79
C ARG A 474 -16.30 5.28 3.15
N PRO A 475 -17.35 5.74 3.85
CA PRO A 475 -17.73 5.21 5.16
C PRO A 475 -17.96 3.69 5.19
N GLU A 476 -18.42 3.10 4.07
CA GLU A 476 -18.72 1.67 4.01
C GLU A 476 -17.48 0.78 4.17
N TYR A 477 -16.28 1.29 3.85
CA TYR A 477 -15.04 0.56 4.06
C TYR A 477 -14.74 0.35 5.56
N GLU A 478 -14.79 1.43 6.34
CA GLU A 478 -14.61 1.37 7.79
C GLU A 478 -15.76 0.62 8.47
N LEU A 479 -16.99 0.75 7.96
CA LEU A 479 -18.14 -0.01 8.44
C LEU A 479 -17.92 -1.52 8.28
N VAL A 480 -17.45 -1.99 7.13
CA VAL A 480 -17.12 -3.40 6.90
C VAL A 480 -15.99 -3.86 7.81
N LEU A 481 -14.93 -3.06 7.96
CA LEU A 481 -13.79 -3.40 8.81
C LEU A 481 -14.22 -3.54 10.28
N ALA A 482 -14.99 -2.58 10.79
CA ALA A 482 -15.53 -2.59 12.15
C ALA A 482 -16.50 -3.77 12.36
N ALA A 483 -17.40 -4.03 11.41
CA ALA A 483 -18.34 -5.15 11.49
C ALA A 483 -17.63 -6.52 11.49
N LEU A 484 -16.60 -6.69 10.64
CA LEU A 484 -15.78 -7.91 10.62
C LEU A 484 -15.00 -8.13 11.92
N GLN A 485 -14.54 -7.06 12.57
CA GLN A 485 -13.92 -7.17 13.90
C GLN A 485 -14.94 -7.62 14.95
N GLN A 486 -16.18 -7.12 14.88
CA GLN A 486 -17.25 -7.49 15.82
C GLN A 486 -17.80 -8.91 15.62
N THR A 487 -17.59 -9.54 14.45
CA THR A 487 -17.96 -10.96 14.26
C THR A 487 -16.97 -11.94 14.90
N GLY A 488 -15.82 -11.45 15.39
CA GLY A 488 -14.75 -12.28 15.93
C GLY A 488 -13.78 -12.82 14.86
N LEU A 489 -13.99 -12.47 13.58
CA LEU A 489 -13.05 -12.76 12.51
C LEU A 489 -11.79 -11.89 12.63
N LYS A 490 -10.67 -12.38 12.11
CA LYS A 490 -9.43 -11.60 12.01
C LYS A 490 -9.32 -10.94 10.64
N ALA A 491 -9.72 -9.67 10.59
CA ALA A 491 -9.75 -8.85 9.38
C ALA A 491 -8.42 -8.14 9.11
N PHE A 492 -8.07 -8.03 7.84
CA PHE A 492 -6.84 -7.42 7.36
C PHE A 492 -7.11 -6.63 6.08
N PRO A 493 -6.79 -5.32 6.06
CA PRO A 493 -6.86 -4.54 4.83
C PRO A 493 -5.72 -4.93 3.87
N PHE A 494 -5.96 -4.95 2.57
CA PHE A 494 -4.91 -5.13 1.57
C PHE A 494 -5.13 -4.15 0.42
N PHE A 495 -4.03 -3.68 -0.17
CA PHE A 495 -4.09 -2.91 -1.40
C PHE A 495 -4.52 -3.84 -2.54
N ASP A 496 -5.51 -3.41 -3.32
CA ASP A 496 -6.04 -4.18 -4.45
C ASP A 496 -5.45 -3.68 -5.77
N PHE A 497 -5.72 -2.42 -6.13
CA PHE A 497 -5.14 -1.78 -7.31
C PHE A 497 -5.20 -0.24 -7.27
N GLY A 498 -4.38 0.42 -8.09
CA GLY A 498 -4.47 1.85 -8.37
C GLY A 498 -5.51 2.14 -9.47
N ASN A 499 -6.17 3.29 -9.38
CA ASN A 499 -7.12 3.80 -10.36
C ASN A 499 -6.75 5.23 -10.77
N TRP A 500 -6.55 5.45 -12.07
CA TRP A 500 -6.30 6.78 -12.64
C TRP A 500 -7.59 7.44 -13.12
N HIS A 501 -7.78 8.70 -12.78
CA HIS A 501 -8.94 9.47 -13.19
C HIS A 501 -8.60 10.94 -13.49
N LEU A 502 -9.53 11.58 -14.20
CA LEU A 502 -9.43 12.96 -14.62
C LEU A 502 -10.69 13.71 -14.20
N LEU A 503 -10.51 14.76 -13.42
CA LEU A 503 -11.55 15.76 -13.21
C LEU A 503 -11.58 16.68 -14.43
N VAL A 504 -12.72 16.70 -15.12
CA VAL A 504 -12.91 17.53 -16.33
C VAL A 504 -13.06 18.99 -15.95
N SER A 505 -13.71 19.29 -14.82
CA SER A 505 -13.88 20.65 -14.30
C SER A 505 -14.49 21.62 -15.32
N GLY A 506 -15.40 21.13 -16.16
CA GLY A 506 -16.13 21.94 -17.15
C GLY A 506 -15.33 22.42 -18.37
N ARG A 507 -14.06 22.00 -18.51
CA ARG A 507 -13.22 22.39 -19.65
C ARG A 507 -13.57 21.61 -20.91
N SER A 508 -13.36 22.22 -22.06
CA SER A 508 -13.47 21.55 -23.37
C SER A 508 -12.32 20.56 -23.60
N PHE A 509 -12.53 19.63 -24.54
CA PHE A 509 -11.47 18.72 -24.96
C PHE A 509 -10.25 19.47 -25.48
N ASP A 510 -10.40 20.55 -26.24
CA ASP A 510 -9.26 21.29 -26.80
C ASP A 510 -8.42 21.97 -25.71
N GLU A 511 -9.07 22.55 -24.69
CA GLU A 511 -8.39 23.11 -23.52
C GLU A 511 -7.63 22.04 -22.73
N TYR A 512 -8.23 20.87 -22.55
CA TYR A 512 -7.55 19.72 -21.94
C TYR A 512 -6.37 19.24 -22.78
N PHE A 513 -6.63 18.98 -24.06
CA PHE A 513 -5.70 18.34 -24.97
C PHE A 513 -4.47 19.22 -25.17
N SER A 514 -4.61 20.54 -25.19
CA SER A 514 -3.49 21.50 -25.23
C SER A 514 -2.52 21.36 -24.05
N LYS A 515 -3.00 20.94 -22.88
CA LYS A 515 -2.21 20.77 -21.65
C LYS A 515 -1.54 19.40 -21.53
N LEU A 516 -1.91 18.42 -22.36
CA LEU A 516 -1.23 17.12 -22.41
C LEU A 516 0.21 17.25 -22.90
N SER A 517 1.06 16.24 -22.67
CA SER A 517 2.44 16.28 -23.14
C SER A 517 2.54 16.47 -24.67
N SER A 518 3.59 17.15 -25.14
CA SER A 518 3.85 17.31 -26.58
C SER A 518 3.95 15.96 -27.30
N LYS A 519 4.49 14.93 -26.62
CA LYS A 519 4.56 13.54 -27.10
C LYS A 519 3.15 12.96 -27.36
N THR A 520 2.23 13.07 -26.39
CA THR A 520 0.86 12.56 -26.50
C THR A 520 0.10 13.29 -27.63
N ARG A 521 0.14 14.63 -27.63
CA ARG A 521 -0.56 15.44 -28.64
C ARG A 521 -0.08 15.15 -30.06
N ASN A 522 1.24 15.12 -30.26
CA ASN A 522 1.82 14.88 -31.59
C ASN A 522 1.55 13.45 -32.06
N THR A 523 1.50 12.48 -31.14
CA THR A 523 1.15 11.10 -31.47
C THR A 523 -0.28 11.01 -32.01
N VAL A 524 -1.26 11.56 -31.30
CA VAL A 524 -2.66 11.58 -31.73
C VAL A 524 -2.81 12.26 -33.09
N LYS A 525 -2.32 13.51 -33.24
CA LYS A 525 -2.43 14.26 -34.51
C LYS A 525 -1.80 13.54 -35.71
N ARG A 526 -0.61 12.94 -35.52
CA ARG A 526 0.09 12.20 -36.58
C ARG A 526 -0.66 10.92 -36.96
N ARG A 527 -1.18 10.20 -35.97
CA ARG A 527 -1.90 8.93 -36.20
C ARG A 527 -3.24 9.18 -36.87
N GLU A 528 -3.95 10.23 -36.46
CA GLU A 528 -5.21 10.67 -37.05
C GLU A 528 -5.01 11.03 -38.53
N LYS A 529 -4.02 11.89 -38.84
CA LYS A 529 -3.69 12.25 -40.22
C LYS A 529 -3.45 11.02 -41.10
N ARG A 530 -2.68 10.04 -40.61
CA ARG A 530 -2.37 8.84 -41.39
C ARG A 530 -3.56 7.88 -41.51
N PHE A 531 -4.38 7.75 -40.47
CA PHE A 531 -5.57 6.91 -40.50
C PHE A 531 -6.61 7.45 -41.51
N MET A 532 -6.72 8.77 -41.63
CA MET A 532 -7.65 9.42 -42.56
C MET A 532 -7.07 9.64 -43.98
N ALA A 533 -5.74 9.54 -44.16
CA ALA A 533 -5.07 9.93 -45.41
C ALA A 533 -5.55 9.19 -46.68
N SER A 534 -6.01 7.95 -46.55
CA SER A 534 -6.49 7.13 -47.68
C SER A 534 -7.99 7.28 -47.97
N GLY A 535 -8.75 8.01 -47.13
CA GLY A 535 -10.21 8.01 -47.18
C GLY A 535 -10.88 6.70 -46.75
N LEU A 536 -10.09 5.67 -46.41
CA LEU A 536 -10.57 4.35 -46.00
C LEU A 536 -10.84 4.22 -44.49
N GLY A 537 -10.33 5.16 -43.69
CA GLY A 537 -10.49 5.19 -42.24
C GLY A 537 -11.80 5.84 -41.80
N ARG A 538 -12.57 5.17 -40.95
CA ARG A 538 -13.85 5.67 -40.40
C ARG A 538 -13.91 5.39 -38.89
N ILE A 539 -14.36 6.36 -38.10
CA ILE A 539 -14.66 6.17 -36.67
C ILE A 539 -16.14 6.48 -36.44
N GLU A 540 -16.83 5.62 -35.72
CA GLU A 540 -18.21 5.84 -35.29
C GLU A 540 -18.35 5.60 -33.78
N ILE A 541 -19.29 6.30 -33.14
CA ILE A 541 -19.66 6.09 -31.73
C ILE A 541 -21.11 5.65 -31.69
N VAL A 542 -21.34 4.42 -31.24
CA VAL A 542 -22.66 3.82 -31.08
C VAL A 542 -23.11 3.97 -29.63
N THR A 543 -24.32 4.52 -29.46
CA THR A 543 -24.94 4.74 -28.14
C THR A 543 -26.18 3.87 -27.89
N GLY A 544 -26.74 3.26 -28.94
CA GLY A 544 -27.93 2.41 -28.92
C GLY A 544 -28.61 2.37 -30.30
N GLY A 545 -29.87 1.94 -30.35
CA GLY A 545 -30.70 1.94 -31.57
C GLY A 545 -30.51 0.73 -32.50
N GLU A 546 -30.98 0.87 -33.74
CA GLU A 546 -31.04 -0.23 -34.73
C GLU A 546 -29.65 -0.82 -35.06
N GLY A 547 -28.57 -0.04 -35.00
CA GLY A 547 -27.20 -0.48 -35.27
C GLY A 547 -26.48 -1.18 -34.10
N LEU A 548 -27.14 -1.39 -32.95
CA LEU A 548 -26.48 -1.93 -31.75
C LEU A 548 -25.96 -3.37 -31.93
N GLU A 549 -26.76 -4.25 -32.55
CA GLU A 549 -26.36 -5.66 -32.71
C GLU A 549 -25.21 -5.81 -33.72
N GLU A 550 -25.19 -5.01 -34.78
CA GLU A 550 -24.07 -4.95 -35.73
C GLU A 550 -22.79 -4.47 -35.03
N ALA A 551 -22.90 -3.48 -34.13
CA ALA A 551 -21.78 -3.00 -33.33
C ALA A 551 -21.25 -4.06 -32.35
N ILE A 552 -22.13 -4.87 -31.74
CA ILE A 552 -21.75 -6.01 -30.89
C ILE A 552 -21.04 -7.09 -31.73
N GLN A 553 -21.50 -7.36 -32.95
CA GLN A 553 -20.83 -8.29 -33.86
C GLN A 553 -19.44 -7.77 -34.26
N ALA A 554 -19.29 -6.46 -34.52
CA ALA A 554 -18.00 -5.83 -34.78
C ALA A 554 -17.06 -5.96 -33.57
N TRP A 555 -17.55 -5.69 -32.35
CA TRP A 555 -16.81 -5.92 -31.10
C TRP A 555 -16.29 -7.36 -31.00
N ASN A 556 -17.17 -8.35 -31.20
CA ASN A 556 -16.81 -9.77 -31.09
C ASN A 556 -15.75 -10.17 -32.12
N ARG A 557 -15.87 -9.72 -33.38
CA ARG A 557 -14.87 -9.95 -34.42
C ARG A 557 -13.50 -9.37 -34.05
N ILE A 558 -13.46 -8.12 -33.61
CA ILE A 558 -12.21 -7.46 -33.18
C ILE A 558 -11.60 -8.22 -32.00
N TYR A 559 -12.41 -8.60 -31.01
CA TYR A 559 -11.91 -9.26 -29.81
C TYR A 559 -11.30 -10.64 -30.13
N GLN A 560 -11.93 -11.43 -31.01
CA GLN A 560 -11.39 -12.71 -31.47
C GLN A 560 -10.05 -12.57 -32.21
N SER A 561 -9.85 -11.47 -32.93
CA SER A 561 -8.60 -11.16 -33.65
C SER A 561 -7.54 -10.45 -32.79
N SER A 562 -7.82 -10.20 -31.50
CA SER A 562 -6.95 -9.43 -30.61
C SER A 562 -5.94 -10.33 -29.90
N TRP A 563 -4.76 -9.79 -29.59
CA TRP A 563 -3.69 -10.45 -28.81
C TRP A 563 -4.09 -10.84 -27.37
N LYS A 564 -5.31 -10.52 -26.93
CA LYS A 564 -5.80 -10.75 -25.57
C LYS A 564 -6.26 -12.19 -25.37
N VAL A 565 -6.08 -12.70 -24.14
CA VAL A 565 -6.60 -14.01 -23.73
C VAL A 565 -8.10 -14.11 -24.04
N PRO A 566 -8.59 -15.25 -24.57
CA PRO A 566 -10.01 -15.45 -24.82
C PRO A 566 -10.87 -15.09 -23.60
N GLU A 567 -11.99 -14.40 -23.82
CA GLU A 567 -12.88 -13.97 -22.75
C GLU A 567 -13.41 -15.21 -22.00
N PRO A 568 -13.19 -15.34 -20.68
CA PRO A 568 -13.70 -16.49 -19.93
C PRO A 568 -15.23 -16.51 -19.82
N TYR A 569 -15.88 -15.36 -20.08
CA TYR A 569 -17.33 -15.18 -20.09
C TYR A 569 -17.77 -14.45 -21.37
N PRO A 570 -17.86 -15.14 -22.52
CA PRO A 570 -18.10 -14.52 -23.82
C PRO A 570 -19.41 -13.73 -23.90
N GLU A 571 -20.43 -14.12 -23.14
CA GLU A 571 -21.74 -13.45 -23.09
C GLU A 571 -21.76 -12.19 -22.24
N PHE A 572 -20.74 -11.96 -21.41
CA PHE A 572 -20.74 -10.82 -20.48
C PHE A 572 -20.64 -9.48 -21.22
N MET A 573 -19.66 -9.32 -22.12
CA MET A 573 -19.47 -8.07 -22.85
C MET A 573 -20.65 -7.70 -23.76
N PRO A 574 -21.21 -8.61 -24.60
CA PRO A 574 -22.45 -8.34 -25.32
C PRO A 574 -23.61 -7.98 -24.38
N GLY A 575 -23.76 -8.69 -23.26
CA GLY A 575 -24.76 -8.39 -22.25
C GLY A 575 -24.60 -6.99 -21.64
N LEU A 576 -23.37 -6.58 -21.35
CA LEU A 576 -23.04 -5.26 -20.80
C LEU A 576 -23.30 -4.15 -21.82
N ILE A 577 -22.93 -4.34 -23.08
CA ILE A 577 -23.18 -3.38 -24.16
C ILE A 577 -24.69 -3.14 -24.31
N ARG A 578 -25.49 -4.21 -24.35
CA ARG A 578 -26.96 -4.11 -24.40
C ARG A 578 -27.54 -3.42 -23.16
N LEU A 579 -27.02 -3.74 -21.98
CA LEU A 579 -27.44 -3.09 -20.73
C LEU A 579 -27.16 -1.58 -20.79
N CYS A 580 -25.94 -1.20 -21.12
CA CYS A 580 -25.54 0.20 -21.21
C CYS A 580 -26.36 0.96 -22.25
N ALA A 581 -26.68 0.35 -23.39
CA ALA A 581 -27.53 0.96 -24.41
C ALA A 581 -28.95 1.22 -23.86
N ARG A 582 -29.57 0.23 -23.19
CA ARG A 582 -30.90 0.40 -22.57
C ARG A 582 -30.94 1.49 -21.50
N ARG A 583 -29.84 1.67 -20.76
CA ARG A 583 -29.73 2.72 -19.72
C ARG A 583 -29.30 4.09 -20.27
N GLY A 584 -28.99 4.19 -21.56
CA GLY A 584 -28.43 5.39 -22.19
C GLY A 584 -26.95 5.65 -21.84
N TRP A 585 -26.27 4.69 -21.21
CA TRP A 585 -24.89 4.80 -20.74
C TRP A 585 -23.84 4.48 -21.81
N LEU A 586 -24.19 3.81 -22.89
CA LEU A 586 -23.21 3.25 -23.82
C LEU A 586 -22.51 4.33 -24.65
N ARG A 587 -21.19 4.28 -24.72
CA ARG A 587 -20.37 4.90 -25.75
C ARG A 587 -19.41 3.86 -26.33
N LEU A 588 -19.86 3.11 -27.34
CA LEU A 588 -19.05 2.12 -28.04
C LEU A 588 -18.45 2.77 -29.29
N ALA A 589 -17.16 3.10 -29.25
CA ALA A 589 -16.47 3.59 -30.43
C ALA A 589 -15.87 2.46 -31.24
N LEU A 590 -16.06 2.49 -32.56
CA LEU A 590 -15.56 1.53 -33.52
C LEU A 590 -14.71 2.25 -34.57
N ALA A 591 -13.54 1.71 -34.86
CA ALA A 591 -12.68 2.15 -35.95
C ALA A 591 -12.72 1.11 -37.07
N TYR A 592 -13.01 1.59 -38.28
CA TYR A 592 -13.01 0.80 -39.51
C TYR A 592 -11.88 1.26 -40.41
N PHE A 593 -11.24 0.32 -41.09
CA PHE A 593 -10.32 0.61 -42.17
C PHE A 593 -10.71 -0.26 -43.37
N ASP A 594 -11.02 0.37 -44.50
CA ASP A 594 -11.47 -0.32 -45.72
C ASP A 594 -12.69 -1.23 -45.49
N GLY A 595 -13.66 -0.75 -44.69
CA GLY A 595 -14.86 -1.50 -44.33
C GLY A 595 -14.68 -2.57 -43.25
N GLU A 596 -13.45 -2.90 -42.85
CA GLU A 596 -13.17 -3.89 -41.80
C GLU A 596 -13.11 -3.22 -40.41
N PRO A 597 -13.77 -3.76 -39.37
CA PRO A 597 -13.63 -3.27 -38.01
C PRO A 597 -12.28 -3.67 -37.41
N ILE A 598 -11.42 -2.69 -37.10
CA ILE A 598 -10.03 -2.92 -36.65
C ILE A 598 -9.79 -2.58 -35.18
N ALA A 599 -10.66 -1.78 -34.55
CA ALA A 599 -10.57 -1.50 -33.12
C ALA A 599 -11.93 -1.11 -32.54
N ALA A 600 -12.15 -1.43 -31.27
CA ALA A 600 -13.35 -1.11 -30.54
C ALA A 600 -13.03 -0.69 -29.11
N GLN A 601 -13.73 0.31 -28.60
CA GLN A 601 -13.58 0.77 -27.23
C GLN A 601 -14.94 1.07 -26.60
N VAL A 602 -15.23 0.42 -25.47
CA VAL A 602 -16.48 0.60 -24.71
C VAL A 602 -16.21 1.56 -23.56
N TRP A 603 -16.93 2.68 -23.54
CA TRP A 603 -17.03 3.58 -22.40
C TRP A 603 -18.46 3.57 -21.86
N ILE A 604 -18.60 3.76 -20.55
CA ILE A 604 -19.88 3.77 -19.84
C ILE A 604 -20.05 5.14 -19.19
N VAL A 605 -21.03 5.92 -19.64
CA VAL A 605 -21.34 7.25 -19.12
C VAL A 605 -22.55 7.16 -18.21
N SER A 606 -22.36 7.34 -16.92
CA SER A 606 -23.43 7.30 -15.93
C SER A 606 -23.23 8.37 -14.87
N HIS A 607 -24.31 9.07 -14.51
CA HIS A 607 -24.32 10.09 -13.45
C HIS A 607 -23.17 11.12 -13.50
N GLY A 608 -22.82 11.60 -14.69
CA GLY A 608 -21.77 12.60 -14.89
C GLY A 608 -20.33 12.06 -14.88
N ARG A 609 -20.15 10.73 -14.88
CA ARG A 609 -18.86 10.06 -14.95
C ARG A 609 -18.76 9.19 -16.19
N ALA A 610 -17.65 9.30 -16.93
CA ALA A 610 -17.31 8.42 -18.04
C ALA A 610 -16.26 7.39 -17.62
N ALA A 611 -16.64 6.11 -17.60
CA ALA A 611 -15.78 4.99 -17.29
C ALA A 611 -15.17 4.38 -18.57
N ILE A 612 -13.85 4.38 -18.68
CA ILE A 612 -13.10 3.74 -19.76
C ILE A 612 -13.05 2.24 -19.49
N TYR A 613 -14.01 1.49 -20.05
CA TYR A 613 -14.26 0.11 -19.61
C TYR A 613 -13.33 -0.90 -20.29
N LYS A 614 -13.34 -0.98 -21.62
CA LYS A 614 -12.55 -2.00 -22.33
C LYS A 614 -12.17 -1.55 -23.74
N LEU A 615 -10.92 -1.82 -24.13
CA LEU A 615 -10.37 -1.59 -25.46
C LEU A 615 -9.97 -2.94 -26.08
N ALA A 616 -10.28 -3.12 -27.35
CA ALA A 616 -9.81 -4.22 -28.19
C ALA A 616 -9.37 -3.68 -29.55
N TYR A 617 -8.34 -4.27 -30.14
CA TYR A 617 -7.90 -3.94 -31.49
C TYR A 617 -7.26 -5.16 -32.17
N SER A 618 -7.35 -5.16 -33.50
CA SER A 618 -6.74 -6.15 -34.39
C SER A 618 -5.23 -5.90 -34.50
N GLU A 619 -4.43 -6.94 -34.25
CA GLU A 619 -2.97 -6.85 -34.26
C GLU A 619 -2.41 -6.55 -35.66
N SER A 620 -3.02 -7.11 -36.71
CA SER A 620 -2.65 -6.86 -38.11
C SER A 620 -2.76 -5.38 -38.51
N HIS A 621 -3.52 -4.60 -37.74
CA HIS A 621 -3.74 -3.17 -37.95
C HIS A 621 -3.14 -2.29 -36.84
N ALA A 622 -2.28 -2.87 -35.96
CA ALA A 622 -1.62 -2.14 -34.87
C ALA A 622 -0.84 -0.91 -35.35
N GLN A 623 -0.34 -0.97 -36.60
CA GLN A 623 0.35 0.12 -37.26
C GLN A 623 -0.43 1.42 -37.23
N TYR A 624 -1.78 1.42 -37.26
CA TYR A 624 -2.64 2.61 -37.26
C TYR A 624 -2.81 3.24 -35.88
N SER A 625 -2.54 2.50 -34.79
CA SER A 625 -2.78 2.92 -33.41
C SER A 625 -4.24 3.34 -33.16
N ALA A 626 -5.19 2.61 -33.75
CA ALA A 626 -6.62 2.94 -33.75
C ALA A 626 -7.18 3.10 -32.32
N GLY A 627 -6.73 2.32 -31.34
CA GLY A 627 -7.16 2.47 -29.94
C GLY A 627 -6.86 3.86 -29.34
N THR A 628 -5.72 4.47 -29.67
CA THR A 628 -5.38 5.84 -29.23
C THR A 628 -6.32 6.88 -29.87
N LEU A 629 -6.72 6.65 -31.13
CA LEU A 629 -7.65 7.53 -31.84
C LEU A 629 -9.06 7.42 -31.27
N LEU A 630 -9.51 6.19 -30.98
CA LEU A 630 -10.78 5.95 -30.29
C LEU A 630 -10.82 6.64 -28.93
N SER A 631 -9.74 6.54 -28.15
CA SER A 631 -9.66 7.22 -26.85
C SER A 631 -9.73 8.74 -26.98
N ALA A 632 -9.06 9.33 -27.97
CA ALA A 632 -9.14 10.77 -28.22
C ALA A 632 -10.56 11.20 -28.66
N HIS A 633 -11.21 10.43 -29.53
CA HIS A 633 -12.57 10.71 -30.01
C HIS A 633 -13.61 10.58 -28.89
N LEU A 634 -13.51 9.51 -28.09
CA LEU A 634 -14.39 9.30 -26.94
C LEU A 634 -14.18 10.37 -25.88
N MET A 635 -12.93 10.74 -25.60
CA MET A 635 -12.63 11.84 -24.67
C MET A 635 -13.26 13.15 -25.13
N ARG A 636 -13.14 13.49 -26.42
CA ARG A 636 -13.80 14.65 -27.00
C ARG A 636 -15.31 14.58 -26.83
N HIS A 637 -15.91 13.45 -27.19
CA HIS A 637 -17.36 13.24 -27.07
C HIS A 637 -17.84 13.40 -25.63
N VAL A 638 -17.21 12.73 -24.66
CA VAL A 638 -17.70 12.79 -23.27
C VAL A 638 -17.48 14.15 -22.62
N MET A 639 -16.45 14.90 -23.02
CA MET A 639 -16.18 16.24 -22.49
C MET A 639 -17.08 17.30 -23.12
N ASP A 640 -17.22 17.29 -24.44
CA ASP A 640 -17.87 18.38 -25.17
C ASP A 640 -19.38 18.13 -25.37
N VAL A 641 -19.78 16.86 -25.55
CA VAL A 641 -21.17 16.45 -25.78
C VAL A 641 -21.83 15.99 -24.47
N ASP A 642 -21.28 14.96 -23.82
CA ASP A 642 -21.88 14.43 -22.58
C ASP A 642 -21.63 15.33 -21.36
N LYS A 643 -20.63 16.21 -21.45
CA LYS A 643 -20.23 17.16 -20.40
C LYS A 643 -20.02 16.50 -19.04
N VAL A 644 -19.32 15.36 -19.06
CA VAL A 644 -19.01 14.62 -17.83
C VAL A 644 -18.10 15.45 -16.92
N THR A 645 -18.27 15.30 -15.61
CA THR A 645 -17.42 15.94 -14.60
C THR A 645 -16.15 15.14 -14.33
N GLU A 646 -16.18 13.83 -14.60
CA GLU A 646 -15.07 12.90 -14.36
C GLU A 646 -14.92 11.89 -15.50
N VAL A 647 -13.68 11.57 -15.87
CA VAL A 647 -13.31 10.43 -16.72
C VAL A 647 -12.42 9.49 -15.93
N ASP A 648 -12.67 8.19 -15.99
CA ASP A 648 -12.11 7.21 -15.04
C ASP A 648 -11.61 5.93 -15.75
N TYR A 649 -10.37 5.51 -15.48
CA TYR A 649 -9.77 4.29 -16.06
C TYR A 649 -10.09 2.99 -15.31
N LEU A 650 -10.84 3.08 -14.22
CA LEU A 650 -11.31 1.96 -13.41
C LEU A 650 -10.18 1.18 -12.74
N ILE A 651 -9.65 0.15 -13.41
CA ILE A 651 -8.73 -0.82 -12.84
C ILE A 651 -7.34 -0.66 -13.46
N GLY A 652 -6.31 -0.65 -12.63
CA GLY A 652 -4.90 -0.79 -13.01
C GLY A 652 -4.11 0.52 -12.99
N ASP A 653 -2.82 0.39 -12.69
CA ASP A 653 -1.90 1.50 -12.40
C ASP A 653 -0.87 1.74 -13.52
N ASP A 654 -1.23 1.38 -14.75
CA ASP A 654 -0.32 1.42 -15.90
C ASP A 654 0.20 2.84 -16.17
N ALA A 655 1.51 2.97 -16.38
CA ALA A 655 2.18 4.26 -16.53
C ALA A 655 1.61 5.12 -17.67
N TYR A 656 1.10 4.53 -18.76
CA TYR A 656 0.53 5.31 -19.87
C TYR A 656 -0.80 6.00 -19.50
N LYS A 657 -1.53 5.53 -18.47
CA LYS A 657 -2.78 6.17 -18.02
C LYS A 657 -2.52 7.57 -17.48
N LYS A 658 -1.34 7.78 -16.87
CA LYS A 658 -0.87 9.11 -16.41
C LYS A 658 -0.70 10.10 -17.56
N ASP A 659 -0.52 9.63 -18.80
CA ASP A 659 -0.38 10.50 -19.96
C ASP A 659 -1.71 11.17 -20.33
N TRP A 660 -2.84 10.64 -19.86
CA TRP A 660 -4.18 11.16 -20.07
C TRP A 660 -4.84 11.66 -18.77
N MET A 661 -4.41 11.17 -17.61
CA MET A 661 -5.08 11.41 -16.32
C MET A 661 -4.27 12.31 -15.40
N SER A 662 -4.96 13.01 -14.49
CA SER A 662 -4.33 13.96 -13.56
C SER A 662 -4.22 13.44 -12.13
N GLN A 663 -5.06 12.49 -11.74
CA GLN A 663 -5.19 12.03 -10.36
C GLN A 663 -5.16 10.50 -10.31
N ARG A 664 -4.62 9.98 -9.20
CA ARG A 664 -4.58 8.55 -8.89
C ARG A 664 -5.22 8.34 -7.52
N ARG A 665 -6.15 7.40 -7.44
CA ARG A 665 -6.77 6.92 -6.20
C ARG A 665 -6.54 5.42 -6.02
N GLU A 666 -6.77 4.92 -4.82
CA GLU A 666 -6.52 3.53 -4.48
C GLU A 666 -7.82 2.76 -4.27
N ARG A 667 -7.78 1.47 -4.59
CA ARG A 667 -8.79 0.49 -4.19
C ARG A 667 -8.16 -0.49 -3.24
N TRP A 668 -8.88 -0.73 -2.16
CA TRP A 668 -8.45 -1.59 -1.06
C TRP A 668 -9.48 -2.69 -0.87
N GLY A 669 -9.02 -3.83 -0.40
CA GLY A 669 -9.88 -4.92 0.04
C GLY A 669 -9.68 -5.23 1.51
N VAL A 670 -10.60 -6.04 2.05
CA VAL A 670 -10.51 -6.58 3.40
C VAL A 670 -10.66 -8.10 3.34
N VAL A 671 -9.67 -8.82 3.87
CA VAL A 671 -9.76 -10.27 4.05
C VAL A 671 -9.87 -10.60 5.53
N ALA A 672 -10.84 -11.45 5.89
CA ALA A 672 -11.12 -11.84 7.26
C ALA A 672 -11.12 -13.36 7.42
N TYR A 673 -10.44 -13.85 8.45
CA TYR A 673 -10.28 -15.29 8.70
C TYR A 673 -11.06 -15.76 9.92
N ASN A 674 -11.73 -16.91 9.80
CA ASN A 674 -12.44 -17.56 10.89
C ASN A 674 -11.55 -18.53 11.65
N LEU A 675 -11.10 -18.13 12.84
CA LEU A 675 -10.18 -18.93 13.65
C LEU A 675 -10.81 -20.19 14.25
N SER A 676 -12.14 -20.30 14.28
CA SER A 676 -12.81 -21.52 14.74
C SER A 676 -12.78 -22.64 13.69
N SER A 677 -12.33 -22.36 12.47
CA SER A 677 -12.15 -23.34 11.39
C SER A 677 -10.66 -23.62 11.19
N ILE A 678 -10.28 -24.90 11.06
CA ILE A 678 -8.88 -25.31 10.80
C ILE A 678 -8.31 -24.58 9.56
N ARG A 679 -9.11 -24.45 8.49
CA ARG A 679 -8.72 -23.76 7.26
C ARG A 679 -8.59 -22.25 7.46
N GLY A 680 -9.48 -21.65 8.25
CA GLY A 680 -9.43 -20.23 8.57
C GLY A 680 -8.25 -19.87 9.48
N LEU A 681 -7.95 -20.72 10.48
CA LEU A 681 -6.76 -20.61 11.32
C LEU A 681 -5.47 -20.70 10.50
N THR A 682 -5.43 -21.61 9.51
CA THR A 682 -4.29 -21.75 8.59
C THR A 682 -4.14 -20.51 7.70
N GLY A 683 -5.24 -19.99 7.14
CA GLY A 683 -5.26 -18.75 6.37
C GLY A 683 -4.79 -17.54 7.18
N PHE A 684 -5.24 -17.43 8.44
CA PHE A 684 -4.79 -16.41 9.40
C PHE A 684 -3.29 -16.52 9.68
N GLY A 685 -2.79 -17.74 9.92
CA GLY A 685 -1.37 -18.01 10.13
C GLY A 685 -0.51 -17.53 8.96
N ILE A 686 -0.92 -17.84 7.72
CA ILE A 686 -0.23 -17.38 6.50
C ILE A 686 -0.23 -15.85 6.40
N GLN A 687 -1.35 -15.19 6.70
CA GLN A 687 -1.50 -13.75 6.64
C GLN A 687 -0.62 -13.02 7.68
N ILE A 688 -0.59 -13.52 8.92
CA ILE A 688 0.26 -13.00 10.00
C ILE A 688 1.74 -13.21 9.66
N LEU A 689 2.12 -14.39 9.16
CA LEU A 689 3.48 -14.67 8.73
C LEU A 689 3.93 -13.74 7.59
N GLY A 690 3.06 -13.43 6.64
CA GLY A 690 3.34 -12.46 5.56
C GLY A 690 3.58 -11.04 6.08
N ARG A 691 2.82 -10.59 7.08
CA ARG A 691 2.96 -9.24 7.66
C ARG A 691 4.12 -9.12 8.65
N ILE A 692 4.36 -10.16 9.43
CA ILE A 692 5.54 -10.26 10.31
C ILE A 692 6.82 -10.24 9.48
N ARG A 693 6.84 -10.96 8.35
CA ARG A 693 7.96 -10.95 7.38
C ARG A 693 8.22 -9.56 6.79
N HIS A 694 7.18 -8.74 6.61
CA HIS A 694 7.30 -7.37 6.10
C HIS A 694 7.68 -6.35 7.20
N ARG A 695 7.55 -6.70 8.49
CA ARG A 695 7.85 -5.81 9.64
C ARG A 695 9.08 -6.20 10.46
N MET A 696 9.57 -7.44 10.41
CA MET A 696 10.71 -7.90 11.20
C MET A 696 11.73 -8.61 10.31
N GLY A 697 12.84 -7.92 10.04
CA GLY A 697 14.10 -8.57 9.77
C GLY A 697 14.50 -9.45 10.96
N ARG A 698 14.85 -10.71 10.64
CA ARG A 698 15.70 -11.67 11.37
C ARG A 698 15.77 -11.57 12.90
N VAL A 699 15.16 -12.53 13.62
CA VAL A 699 15.77 -13.23 14.79
C VAL A 699 15.22 -14.67 14.83
N GLN A 700 16.08 -15.63 15.16
CA GLN A 700 15.91 -17.08 15.00
C GLN A 700 15.92 -17.77 16.39
N MET A 701 15.06 -18.76 16.65
CA MET A 701 15.29 -19.76 17.70
C MET A 701 14.65 -21.12 17.36
N ARG A 702 15.46 -22.18 17.50
CA ARG A 702 15.15 -23.64 17.47
C ARG A 702 14.40 -24.01 18.78
N ALA A 703 13.68 -25.11 18.99
CA ALA A 703 13.70 -26.48 18.47
C ALA A 703 12.36 -27.19 18.79
N PHE A 704 11.95 -28.19 18.00
CA PHE A 704 11.61 -29.55 18.48
C PHE A 704 11.34 -30.46 17.27
N SER A 705 11.92 -31.66 17.33
CA SER A 705 11.84 -32.74 16.34
C SER A 705 10.67 -33.69 16.64
N TRP A 706 10.49 -34.67 15.74
CA TRP A 706 9.56 -35.81 15.72
C TRP A 706 8.28 -35.62 14.89
N VAL A 707 8.29 -36.15 13.67
CA VAL A 707 7.76 -37.48 13.31
C VAL A 707 8.09 -37.70 11.83
N GLN A 708 9.01 -38.63 11.57
CA GLN A 708 9.13 -39.28 10.26
C GLN A 708 8.13 -40.44 10.23
N SER A 709 7.37 -40.59 9.14
CA SER A 709 7.32 -41.86 8.39
C SER A 709 6.36 -41.79 7.20
N LYS A 710 6.73 -42.61 6.19
CA LYS A 710 5.93 -43.21 5.10
C LYS A 710 6.01 -42.72 3.65
N GLU A 711 6.72 -41.64 3.29
CA GLU A 711 6.97 -41.30 1.85
C GLU A 711 8.40 -41.63 1.37
N ALA A 712 9.26 -42.18 2.24
CA ALA A 712 10.71 -42.33 1.98
C ALA A 712 11.13 -43.61 1.22
N VAL A 713 10.20 -44.32 0.57
CA VAL A 713 10.52 -45.63 -0.04
C VAL A 713 10.88 -45.55 -1.52
N GLU A 714 10.54 -44.46 -2.23
CA GLU A 714 10.81 -44.35 -3.69
C GLU A 714 11.96 -43.40 -4.08
N ALA A 715 12.60 -42.68 -3.16
CA ALA A 715 13.61 -41.65 -3.46
C ALA A 715 15.09 -42.12 -3.38
N ARG A 716 15.37 -43.42 -3.56
CA ARG A 716 16.64 -44.04 -3.12
C ARG A 716 17.91 -43.80 -3.94
N ASP A 717 17.87 -43.15 -5.11
CA ASP A 717 19.08 -43.01 -5.96
C ASP A 717 19.63 -41.58 -6.13
N MET A 718 19.03 -40.56 -5.51
CA MET A 718 19.52 -39.16 -5.61
C MET A 718 19.88 -38.59 -4.23
N HIS A 719 21.18 -38.54 -3.91
CA HIS A 719 21.68 -38.04 -2.63
C HIS A 719 22.23 -36.60 -2.73
N TRP A 720 21.61 -35.67 -1.99
CA TRP A 720 22.07 -34.28 -1.89
C TRP A 720 22.98 -34.07 -0.68
N ASN A 721 24.17 -33.54 -0.93
CA ASN A 721 25.11 -33.07 0.08
C ASN A 721 24.88 -31.57 0.33
N LEU A 722 24.75 -31.17 1.59
CA LEU A 722 24.55 -29.77 1.98
C LEU A 722 25.78 -29.24 2.71
N PHE A 723 26.39 -28.21 2.15
CA PHE A 723 27.55 -27.53 2.70
C PHE A 723 27.18 -26.12 3.20
N PRO A 724 27.85 -25.59 4.24
CA PRO A 724 27.84 -24.16 4.52
C PRO A 724 28.33 -23.38 3.29
N VAL A 725 27.74 -22.22 3.01
CA VAL A 725 28.15 -21.41 1.85
C VAL A 725 29.61 -20.94 1.92
N SER A 726 30.21 -20.90 3.11
CA SER A 726 31.64 -20.62 3.30
C SER A 726 32.56 -21.62 2.60
N GLU A 727 32.07 -22.81 2.24
CA GLU A 727 32.84 -23.80 1.48
C GLU A 727 32.84 -23.55 -0.04
N ILE A 728 32.18 -22.49 -0.53
CA ILE A 728 32.13 -22.20 -1.98
C ILE A 728 33.52 -22.11 -2.60
N GLY A 729 34.54 -21.59 -1.89
CA GLY A 729 35.90 -21.54 -2.42
C GLY A 729 36.50 -22.91 -2.72
N ARG A 730 36.19 -23.93 -1.90
CA ARG A 730 36.62 -25.32 -2.13
C ARG A 730 35.85 -25.98 -3.27
N LEU A 731 34.58 -25.61 -3.43
CA LEU A 731 33.62 -26.23 -4.36
C LEU A 731 33.50 -25.48 -5.69
N ALA A 732 34.16 -24.33 -5.84
CA ALA A 732 34.18 -23.50 -7.03
C ALA A 732 34.66 -24.25 -8.29
N PRO A 733 35.71 -25.11 -8.25
CA PRO A 733 36.12 -25.87 -9.42
C PRO A 733 35.01 -26.79 -9.97
N GLY A 734 34.28 -27.47 -9.09
CA GLY A 734 33.14 -28.32 -9.48
C GLY A 734 31.96 -27.52 -10.02
N TRP A 735 31.69 -26.33 -9.45
CA TRP A 735 30.68 -25.40 -9.95
C TRP A 735 31.02 -24.91 -11.37
N ASP A 736 32.26 -24.47 -11.59
CA ASP A 736 32.70 -23.94 -12.89
C ASP A 736 32.81 -25.04 -13.96
N ASP A 737 33.23 -26.25 -13.59
CA ASP A 737 33.20 -27.42 -14.47
C ASP A 737 31.76 -27.78 -14.87
N LEU A 738 30.82 -27.75 -13.93
CA LEU A 738 29.40 -27.98 -14.22
C LEU A 738 28.80 -26.88 -15.10
N ASN A 739 29.19 -25.62 -14.90
CA ASN A 739 28.78 -24.52 -15.78
C ASN A 739 29.30 -24.74 -17.20
N LYS A 740 30.59 -25.08 -17.33
CA LYS A 740 31.25 -25.34 -18.62
C LYS A 740 30.67 -26.53 -19.38
N ARG A 741 30.27 -27.59 -18.68
CA ARG A 741 29.56 -28.75 -19.27
C ARG A 741 28.07 -28.51 -19.50
N GLY A 742 27.53 -27.40 -19.00
CA GLY A 742 26.12 -27.04 -19.01
C GLY A 742 25.88 -25.77 -19.83
N PRO A 743 25.35 -24.68 -19.23
CA PRO A 743 24.93 -23.49 -19.97
C PRO A 743 26.07 -22.53 -20.33
N ASP A 744 27.27 -22.75 -19.79
CA ASP A 744 28.48 -21.95 -20.00
C ASP A 744 28.28 -20.43 -19.82
N SER A 745 27.46 -20.04 -18.86
CA SER A 745 27.01 -18.65 -18.71
C SER A 745 27.99 -17.80 -17.88
N ALA A 746 28.26 -16.57 -18.34
CA ALA A 746 28.99 -15.55 -17.57
C ALA A 746 28.32 -15.20 -16.23
N LEU A 747 26.99 -15.36 -16.15
CA LEU A 747 26.18 -15.04 -14.97
C LEU A 747 26.19 -16.16 -13.91
N LEU A 748 26.64 -17.36 -14.28
CA LEU A 748 26.67 -18.54 -13.42
C LEU A 748 28.10 -19.01 -13.14
N THR A 749 29.11 -18.16 -13.30
CA THR A 749 30.48 -18.47 -12.87
C THR A 749 30.61 -18.44 -11.36
N SER A 750 31.56 -19.20 -10.81
CA SER A 750 31.86 -19.15 -9.39
C SER A 750 32.37 -17.75 -8.97
N GLN A 751 33.01 -17.01 -9.87
CA GLN A 751 33.46 -15.62 -9.65
C GLN A 751 32.26 -14.70 -9.43
N PHE A 752 31.26 -14.77 -10.31
CA PHE A 752 30.01 -13.99 -10.18
C PHE A 752 29.28 -14.35 -8.88
N LEU A 753 29.14 -15.65 -8.61
CA LEU A 753 28.51 -16.15 -7.40
C LEU A 753 29.23 -15.68 -6.13
N GLN A 754 30.57 -15.75 -6.10
CA GLN A 754 31.35 -15.35 -4.95
C GLN A 754 31.28 -13.83 -4.70
N ALA A 755 31.34 -13.00 -5.74
CA ALA A 755 31.12 -11.56 -5.62
C ALA A 755 29.73 -11.26 -5.05
N ALA A 756 28.69 -11.95 -5.54
CA ALA A 756 27.33 -11.80 -5.04
C ALA A 756 27.18 -12.23 -3.57
N LEU A 757 27.85 -13.33 -3.17
CA LEU A 757 27.86 -13.80 -1.79
C LEU A 757 28.63 -12.87 -0.85
N ARG A 758 29.74 -12.27 -1.28
CA ARG A 758 30.50 -11.31 -0.47
C ARG A 758 29.70 -10.03 -0.22
N ALA A 759 29.02 -9.52 -1.25
CA ALA A 759 28.28 -8.28 -1.15
C ALA A 759 26.89 -8.43 -0.51
N PHE A 760 26.16 -9.51 -0.81
CA PHE A 760 24.75 -9.66 -0.43
C PHE A 760 24.46 -10.94 0.38
N GLY A 761 25.42 -11.85 0.45
CA GLY A 761 25.31 -13.07 1.22
C GLY A 761 25.33 -12.79 2.71
N THR A 762 24.70 -13.68 3.47
CA THR A 762 24.47 -13.44 4.90
C THR A 762 24.94 -14.56 5.80
N GLY A 763 25.65 -15.53 5.22
CA GLY A 763 26.13 -16.75 5.87
C GLY A 763 25.04 -17.78 6.14
N ARG A 764 23.78 -17.49 5.79
CA ARG A 764 22.63 -18.39 6.01
C ARG A 764 22.33 -19.23 4.77
N GLU A 765 22.95 -18.90 3.65
CA GLU A 765 22.87 -19.62 2.40
C GLU A 765 23.50 -21.02 2.57
N ARG A 766 22.99 -21.98 1.83
CA ARG A 766 23.44 -23.38 1.81
C ARG A 766 23.83 -23.74 0.40
N LEU A 767 25.00 -24.34 0.24
CA LEU A 767 25.40 -24.92 -1.02
C LEU A 767 24.90 -26.36 -1.04
N ALA A 768 23.95 -26.65 -1.92
CA ALA A 768 23.44 -27.99 -2.17
C ALA A 768 24.15 -28.57 -3.39
N CYS A 769 24.65 -29.79 -3.26
CA CYS A 769 25.37 -30.52 -4.31
C CYS A 769 24.79 -31.93 -4.44
N LEU A 770 24.23 -32.25 -5.61
CA LEU A 770 23.81 -33.60 -5.98
C LEU A 770 24.99 -34.29 -6.66
N GLY A 771 25.36 -35.49 -6.16
CA GLY A 771 26.57 -36.20 -6.60
C GLY A 771 27.82 -35.80 -5.82
N SER A 772 29.00 -36.20 -6.32
CA SER A 772 30.28 -35.89 -5.69
C SER A 772 30.67 -34.42 -5.94
N PRO A 773 31.27 -33.73 -4.96
CA PRO A 773 31.80 -32.38 -5.13
C PRO A 773 32.77 -32.19 -6.31
N GLU A 774 33.51 -33.24 -6.66
CA GLU A 774 34.50 -33.25 -7.73
C GLU A 774 33.88 -33.45 -9.11
N ALA A 775 32.68 -34.05 -9.18
CA ALA A 775 31.93 -34.27 -10.40
C ALA A 775 30.41 -34.12 -10.12
N PRO A 776 29.94 -32.89 -9.86
CA PRO A 776 28.56 -32.68 -9.44
C PRO A 776 27.59 -32.85 -10.62
N ASP A 777 26.41 -33.38 -10.31
CA ASP A 777 25.28 -33.50 -11.25
C ASP A 777 24.36 -32.28 -11.18
N CYS A 778 24.26 -31.65 -10.01
CA CYS A 778 23.50 -30.43 -9.80
C CYS A 778 24.05 -29.68 -8.60
N MET A 779 24.19 -28.36 -8.72
CA MET A 779 24.57 -27.49 -7.62
C MET A 779 23.63 -26.31 -7.53
N ALA A 780 23.23 -25.94 -6.32
CA ALA A 780 22.38 -24.78 -6.08
C ALA A 780 22.80 -24.06 -4.80
N ILE A 781 22.75 -22.73 -4.81
CA ILE A 781 22.88 -21.94 -3.60
C ILE A 781 21.49 -21.59 -3.12
N LEU A 782 21.10 -22.08 -1.95
CA LEU A 782 19.73 -21.99 -1.44
C LEU A 782 19.69 -21.18 -0.16
N VAL A 783 18.66 -20.36 -0.01
CA VAL A 783 18.38 -19.59 1.20
C VAL A 783 16.97 -19.86 1.68
N GLU A 784 16.81 -20.12 2.98
CA GLU A 784 15.49 -20.19 3.59
C GLU A 784 14.93 -18.76 3.70
N ARG A 785 14.00 -18.43 2.80
CA ARG A 785 13.35 -17.14 2.81
C ARG A 785 12.34 -17.04 3.91
N GLY A 786 11.56 -18.09 4.17
CA GLY A 786 10.55 -18.18 5.23
C GLY A 786 10.44 -19.62 5.72
N ARG A 787 9.74 -19.87 6.83
CA ARG A 787 9.69 -21.22 7.45
C ARG A 787 9.23 -22.27 6.44
N GLY A 788 10.15 -23.16 6.05
CA GLY A 788 9.90 -24.20 5.06
C GLY A 788 9.82 -23.72 3.60
N VAL A 789 10.22 -22.49 3.29
CA VAL A 789 10.29 -21.98 1.91
C VAL A 789 11.73 -21.66 1.58
N TRP A 790 12.32 -22.51 0.75
CA TRP A 790 13.66 -22.39 0.25
C TRP A 790 13.63 -21.85 -1.17
N GLU A 791 14.60 -21.03 -1.54
CA GLU A 791 14.77 -20.61 -2.92
C GLU A 791 16.25 -20.42 -3.26
N THR A 792 16.56 -20.37 -4.56
CA THR A 792 17.89 -19.98 -5.02
C THR A 792 18.26 -18.60 -4.49
N PHE A 793 19.46 -18.47 -3.94
CA PHE A 793 20.06 -17.18 -3.59
C PHE A 793 20.15 -16.35 -4.87
N GLN A 794 19.48 -15.20 -4.88
CA GLN A 794 19.33 -14.38 -6.07
C GLN A 794 19.13 -12.92 -5.62
N PRO A 795 20.23 -12.17 -5.42
CA PRO A 795 20.15 -10.73 -5.20
C PRO A 795 19.67 -10.01 -6.46
N ALA A 796 19.23 -8.75 -6.33
CA ALA A 796 18.67 -7.99 -7.45
C ALA A 796 19.66 -7.76 -8.61
N GLN A 797 20.97 -7.84 -8.33
CA GLN A 797 22.07 -7.68 -9.29
C GLN A 797 22.45 -8.99 -9.99
N ALA A 798 21.89 -10.13 -9.59
CA ALA A 798 22.09 -11.42 -10.24
C ALA A 798 20.86 -11.71 -11.14
N PRO A 799 21.00 -11.64 -12.48
CA PRO A 799 19.86 -11.80 -13.37
C PRO A 799 19.32 -13.22 -13.44
N ILE A 800 20.14 -14.22 -13.08
CA ILE A 800 19.75 -15.63 -13.04
C ILE A 800 19.96 -16.18 -11.63
N GLY A 801 19.02 -17.00 -11.13
CA GLY A 801 19.18 -17.69 -9.85
C GLY A 801 20.30 -18.73 -9.90
N PHE A 802 21.14 -18.77 -8.86
CA PHE A 802 22.32 -19.64 -8.82
C PHE A 802 21.95 -21.13 -8.64
N ILE A 803 21.72 -21.78 -9.78
CA ILE A 803 21.61 -23.23 -9.94
C ILE A 803 22.28 -23.67 -11.24
N LEU A 804 22.95 -24.81 -11.19
CA LEU A 804 23.54 -25.49 -12.33
C LEU A 804 23.16 -26.95 -12.29
N MET A 805 22.87 -27.56 -13.43
CA MET A 805 22.55 -28.98 -13.53
C MET A 805 23.19 -29.58 -14.77
N ARG A 806 23.49 -30.88 -14.73
CA ARG A 806 23.92 -31.64 -15.91
C ARG A 806 22.77 -31.71 -16.93
N ALA A 807 23.12 -31.64 -18.22
CA ALA A 807 22.15 -31.89 -19.29
C ALA A 807 21.47 -33.26 -19.14
N GLY A 808 20.14 -33.30 -19.34
CA GLY A 808 19.34 -34.52 -19.23
C GLY A 808 19.04 -34.99 -17.81
N LEU A 809 19.42 -34.23 -16.77
CA LEU A 809 19.00 -34.53 -15.39
C LEU A 809 17.49 -34.34 -15.23
N ASP A 810 16.81 -35.31 -14.60
CA ASP A 810 15.40 -35.14 -14.21
C ASP A 810 15.30 -34.12 -13.06
N LEU A 811 14.93 -32.88 -13.43
CA LEU A 811 14.78 -31.78 -12.50
C LEU A 811 13.71 -32.04 -11.44
N GLU A 812 12.59 -32.70 -11.79
CA GLU A 812 11.52 -32.94 -10.82
C GLU A 812 11.95 -33.97 -9.77
N ALA A 813 12.64 -35.03 -10.20
CA ALA A 813 13.24 -36.01 -9.30
C ALA A 813 14.33 -35.37 -8.41
N ALA A 814 15.20 -34.55 -8.99
CA ALA A 814 16.24 -33.84 -8.26
C ALA A 814 15.65 -32.89 -7.20
N LEU A 815 14.58 -32.15 -7.52
CA LEU A 815 13.88 -31.27 -6.58
C LEU A 815 13.11 -32.05 -5.50
N ASN A 816 12.56 -33.22 -5.83
CA ASN A 816 11.95 -34.11 -4.83
C ASN A 816 12.99 -34.62 -3.82
N ALA A 817 14.20 -34.99 -4.27
CA ALA A 817 15.27 -35.38 -3.37
C ALA A 817 15.80 -34.18 -2.57
N LEU A 818 15.95 -33.01 -3.21
CA LEU A 818 16.45 -31.80 -2.58
C LEU A 818 15.55 -31.33 -1.45
N ILE A 819 14.23 -31.30 -1.70
CA ILE A 819 13.27 -30.88 -0.67
C ILE A 819 13.24 -31.86 0.51
N LEU A 820 13.71 -33.10 0.37
CA LEU A 820 13.83 -34.03 1.49
C LEU A 820 15.15 -33.87 2.24
N ALA A 821 16.22 -33.44 1.56
CA ALA A 821 17.54 -33.21 2.15
C ALA A 821 17.66 -31.87 2.90
N LEU A 822 16.87 -30.85 2.50
CA LEU A 822 16.91 -29.52 3.10
C LEU A 822 16.52 -29.51 4.59
N PRO A 823 17.19 -28.71 5.43
CA PRO A 823 16.96 -28.74 6.88
C PRO A 823 15.57 -28.23 7.25
N GLY A 824 14.98 -28.84 8.29
CA GLY A 824 13.66 -28.50 8.80
C GLY A 824 12.53 -29.25 8.09
N ILE A 825 11.37 -28.59 7.93
CA ILE A 825 10.23 -29.10 7.16
C ILE A 825 10.04 -28.19 5.95
N PRO A 826 10.89 -28.33 4.91
CA PRO A 826 10.71 -27.61 3.67
C PRO A 826 9.37 -28.01 3.03
N LEU A 827 8.55 -27.02 2.71
CA LEU A 827 7.25 -27.10 2.06
C LEU A 827 7.36 -26.80 0.57
N MET A 828 8.31 -25.96 0.19
CA MET A 828 8.54 -25.53 -1.19
C MET A 828 10.02 -25.21 -1.44
N VAL A 829 10.50 -25.54 -2.65
CA VAL A 829 11.75 -25.05 -3.23
C VAL A 829 11.43 -24.20 -4.45
N GLY A 830 11.88 -22.95 -4.47
CA GLY A 830 11.76 -22.03 -5.60
C GLY A 830 13.09 -21.88 -6.34
N ILE A 831 13.11 -22.11 -7.64
CA ILE A 831 14.24 -21.73 -8.50
C ILE A 831 13.85 -20.43 -9.20
N THR A 832 14.57 -19.34 -8.93
CA THR A 832 14.17 -18.00 -9.36
C THR A 832 14.89 -17.55 -10.63
N GLN A 833 14.21 -16.74 -11.46
CA GLN A 833 14.76 -16.05 -12.63
C GLN A 833 15.58 -16.97 -13.54
N GLN A 834 14.93 -17.96 -14.12
CA GLN A 834 15.51 -18.90 -15.06
C GLN A 834 15.26 -18.44 -16.49
N ASP A 835 16.25 -18.68 -17.33
CA ASP A 835 16.22 -18.33 -18.73
C ASP A 835 15.92 -19.57 -19.59
N PRO A 836 14.91 -19.54 -20.49
CA PRO A 836 14.57 -20.68 -21.33
C PRO A 836 15.69 -21.14 -22.28
N ASP A 837 16.65 -20.29 -22.60
CA ASP A 837 17.80 -20.62 -23.45
C ASP A 837 18.96 -21.21 -22.65
N VAL A 838 19.02 -20.95 -21.34
CA VAL A 838 19.95 -21.61 -20.40
C VAL A 838 19.38 -22.98 -20.00
N TRP A 839 18.11 -23.00 -19.60
CA TRP A 839 17.40 -24.22 -19.20
C TRP A 839 16.00 -24.25 -19.81
N PRO A 840 15.66 -25.28 -20.60
CA PRO A 840 14.32 -25.44 -21.13
C PRO A 840 13.26 -25.38 -20.03
N ARG A 841 12.18 -24.66 -20.28
CA ARG A 841 11.09 -24.53 -19.29
C ARG A 841 10.46 -25.91 -19.02
N PRO A 842 10.50 -26.42 -17.77
CA PRO A 842 9.94 -27.73 -17.47
C PRO A 842 8.41 -27.72 -17.57
N ALA A 843 7.85 -28.88 -17.93
CA ALA A 843 6.42 -29.11 -17.92
C ALA A 843 5.86 -29.01 -16.50
N THR A 844 4.64 -28.49 -16.38
CA THR A 844 3.96 -28.36 -15.09
C THR A 844 3.42 -29.73 -14.63
N SER A 845 3.68 -30.11 -13.38
CA SER A 845 3.28 -31.42 -12.81
C SER A 845 2.34 -31.29 -11.61
N ALA A 846 2.05 -32.36 -10.86
CA ALA A 846 1.28 -32.26 -9.62
C ALA A 846 2.02 -31.53 -8.48
N LYS A 847 3.36 -31.48 -8.53
CA LYS A 847 4.22 -30.85 -7.51
C LYS A 847 5.06 -29.69 -8.06
N LEU A 848 5.26 -29.59 -9.37
CA LEU A 848 6.06 -28.56 -10.02
C LEU A 848 5.16 -27.57 -10.79
N GLN A 849 5.45 -26.28 -10.73
CA GLN A 849 4.85 -25.27 -11.59
C GLN A 849 5.87 -24.24 -12.05
N THR A 850 5.66 -23.67 -13.24
CA THR A 850 6.46 -22.56 -13.77
C THR A 850 5.65 -21.27 -13.81
N LEU A 851 6.34 -20.13 -13.73
CA LEU A 851 5.74 -18.80 -13.68
C LEU A 851 6.59 -17.82 -14.50
N ASP A 852 6.06 -17.23 -15.57
CA ASP A 852 6.76 -16.09 -16.21
C ASP A 852 7.16 -15.00 -15.22
N TYR A 853 8.32 -14.39 -15.48
CA TYR A 853 8.91 -13.32 -14.69
C TYR A 853 8.95 -12.01 -15.49
N ILE A 854 9.90 -11.88 -16.42
CA ILE A 854 10.08 -10.71 -17.30
C ILE A 854 10.42 -11.18 -18.70
N ASP A 855 10.13 -10.35 -19.69
CA ASP A 855 10.79 -10.43 -20.98
C ASP A 855 12.20 -9.83 -20.84
N THR A 856 13.20 -10.48 -21.43
CA THR A 856 14.56 -9.95 -21.65
C THR A 856 14.87 -9.94 -23.14
N ALA A 857 15.61 -8.95 -23.60
CA ALA A 857 15.99 -8.79 -25.00
C ALA A 857 17.44 -9.22 -25.25
N ARG A 858 17.73 -9.57 -26.51
CA ARG A 858 19.10 -9.79 -27.01
C ARG A 858 19.29 -9.25 -28.41
N ILE A 859 20.53 -8.98 -28.80
CA ILE A 859 20.91 -8.74 -30.18
C ILE A 859 21.74 -9.94 -30.64
N VAL A 860 21.30 -10.56 -31.73
CA VAL A 860 22.10 -11.53 -32.47
C VAL A 860 23.05 -10.76 -33.39
N VAL A 861 24.34 -11.03 -33.29
CA VAL A 861 25.40 -10.40 -34.06
C VAL A 861 25.64 -11.24 -35.31
N GLU A 862 24.90 -10.91 -36.36
CA GLU A 862 24.95 -11.59 -37.67
C GLU A 862 25.22 -10.60 -38.79
N GLY A 863 26.21 -10.90 -39.64
CA GLY A 863 26.63 -10.04 -40.74
C GLY A 863 27.42 -8.82 -40.28
N ASP A 864 27.47 -7.79 -41.12
CA ASP A 864 28.10 -6.51 -40.77
C ASP A 864 27.14 -5.56 -40.05
N PHE A 865 27.72 -4.56 -39.36
CA PHE A 865 26.94 -3.58 -38.61
C PHE A 865 26.03 -2.74 -39.51
N ASP A 866 26.42 -2.44 -40.74
CA ASP A 866 25.65 -1.59 -41.64
C ASP A 866 24.34 -2.27 -42.07
N ALA A 867 24.39 -3.57 -42.35
CA ALA A 867 23.21 -4.40 -42.62
C ALA A 867 22.30 -4.50 -41.38
N PHE A 868 22.87 -4.65 -40.19
CA PHE A 868 22.11 -4.59 -38.93
C PHE A 868 21.44 -3.22 -38.72
N TRP A 869 22.17 -2.14 -39.00
CA TRP A 869 21.75 -0.76 -38.81
C TRP A 869 20.65 -0.35 -39.79
N GLU A 870 20.73 -0.75 -41.07
CA GLU A 870 19.72 -0.46 -42.07
C GLU A 870 18.36 -1.10 -41.74
N LYS A 871 18.37 -2.27 -41.10
CA LYS A 871 17.17 -2.93 -40.57
C LYS A 871 16.54 -2.17 -39.39
N ARG A 872 17.25 -1.24 -38.73
CA ARG A 872 16.69 -0.47 -37.62
C ARG A 872 15.71 0.60 -38.11
N GLY A 873 14.69 0.85 -37.30
CA GLY A 873 13.62 1.77 -37.63
C GLY A 873 14.10 3.18 -38.00
N LYS A 874 13.51 3.77 -39.04
CA LYS A 874 13.84 5.11 -39.56
C LYS A 874 13.95 6.19 -38.47
N ASN A 875 13.14 6.11 -37.42
CA ASN A 875 13.16 7.05 -36.30
C ASN A 875 14.46 6.95 -35.49
N LEU A 876 14.96 5.75 -35.19
CA LEU A 876 16.22 5.57 -34.47
C LEU A 876 17.36 6.18 -35.27
N ARG A 877 17.46 5.81 -36.56
CA ARG A 877 18.50 6.33 -37.46
C ARG A 877 18.47 7.84 -37.59
N GLN A 878 17.29 8.43 -37.76
CA GLN A 878 17.14 9.89 -37.82
C GLN A 878 17.51 10.57 -36.51
N ASN A 879 17.15 9.99 -35.37
CA ASN A 879 17.50 10.54 -34.06
C ASN A 879 19.01 10.50 -33.80
N MET A 880 19.70 9.41 -34.15
CA MET A 880 21.15 9.34 -34.03
C MET A 880 21.85 10.32 -34.96
N ARG A 881 21.37 10.49 -36.20
CA ARG A 881 21.89 11.55 -37.09
C ARG A 881 21.71 12.95 -36.51
N LYS A 882 20.54 13.25 -35.92
CA LYS A 882 20.30 14.55 -35.25
C LYS A 882 21.23 14.75 -34.05
N ALA A 883 21.44 13.70 -33.26
CA ALA A 883 22.34 13.75 -32.11
C ALA A 883 23.79 14.04 -32.54
N ARG A 884 24.29 13.35 -33.57
CA ARG A 884 25.62 13.61 -34.14
C ARG A 884 25.76 15.03 -34.71
N ASN A 885 24.78 15.49 -35.49
CA ASN A 885 24.80 16.86 -36.02
C ASN A 885 24.77 17.92 -34.91
N LYS A 886 24.14 17.64 -33.77
CA LYS A 886 24.17 18.54 -32.60
C LYS A 886 25.57 18.57 -31.96
N LEU A 887 26.20 17.41 -31.81
CA LEU A 887 27.56 17.29 -31.26
C LEU A 887 28.57 18.02 -32.14
N GLU A 888 28.50 17.85 -33.47
CA GLU A 888 29.34 18.57 -34.43
C GLU A 888 29.18 20.09 -34.31
N LYS A 889 27.93 20.58 -34.21
CA LYS A 889 27.65 22.01 -34.02
C LYS A 889 28.16 22.55 -32.68
N ALA A 890 28.22 21.71 -31.66
CA ALA A 890 28.75 22.05 -30.35
C ALA A 890 30.28 21.91 -30.26
N GLY A 891 30.95 21.45 -31.32
CA GLY A 891 32.40 21.18 -31.30
C GLY A 891 32.79 20.01 -30.37
N LEU A 892 31.87 19.08 -30.14
CA LEU A 892 32.08 17.91 -29.30
C LEU A 892 32.46 16.70 -30.15
N THR A 893 33.63 16.12 -29.88
CA THR A 893 34.09 14.86 -30.47
C THR A 893 33.60 13.68 -29.65
N VAL A 894 33.29 12.55 -30.30
CA VAL A 894 32.80 11.34 -29.65
C VAL A 894 33.85 10.25 -29.77
N SER A 895 34.21 9.62 -28.65
CA SER A 895 35.03 8.41 -28.65
C SER A 895 34.50 7.37 -27.65
N LEU A 896 34.72 6.10 -27.95
CA LEU A 896 34.36 4.99 -27.06
C LEU A 896 35.64 4.40 -26.47
N VAL A 897 35.75 4.38 -25.14
CA VAL A 897 36.86 3.80 -24.40
C VAL A 897 36.41 2.47 -23.78
N SER A 898 37.24 1.44 -23.91
CA SER A 898 37.01 0.12 -23.28
C SER A 898 38.05 -0.10 -22.18
N ILE A 899 37.61 -0.12 -20.93
CA ILE A 899 38.44 -0.45 -19.78
C ILE A 899 38.41 -1.96 -19.56
N THR A 900 39.58 -2.59 -19.64
CA THR A 900 39.80 -4.02 -19.35
C THR A 900 40.92 -4.25 -18.34
N ASP A 901 41.66 -3.20 -17.96
CA ASP A 901 42.69 -3.28 -16.92
C ASP A 901 42.03 -3.34 -15.54
N PRO A 902 42.27 -4.40 -14.73
CA PRO A 902 41.76 -4.50 -13.37
C PRO A 902 42.08 -3.28 -12.50
N ALA A 903 43.25 -2.65 -12.67
CA ALA A 903 43.66 -1.51 -11.85
C ALA A 903 42.77 -0.27 -12.05
N ALA A 904 42.15 -0.14 -13.23
CA ALA A 904 41.28 0.98 -13.59
C ALA A 904 39.80 0.77 -13.22
N VAL A 905 39.40 -0.44 -12.79
CA VAL A 905 37.99 -0.76 -12.49
C VAL A 905 37.46 0.07 -11.32
N LYS A 906 38.24 0.23 -10.25
CA LYS A 906 37.84 0.99 -9.06
C LYS A 906 37.44 2.43 -9.42
N ASP A 907 38.27 3.11 -10.20
CA ASP A 907 38.01 4.48 -10.64
C ASP A 907 36.81 4.55 -11.59
N ALA A 908 36.65 3.56 -12.46
CA ALA A 908 35.48 3.46 -13.33
C ALA A 908 34.17 3.29 -12.55
N ILE A 909 34.16 2.47 -11.49
CA ILE A 909 32.98 2.30 -10.61
C ILE A 909 32.67 3.58 -9.82
N ALA A 910 33.69 4.30 -9.36
CA ALA A 910 33.50 5.61 -8.73
C ALA A 910 32.84 6.61 -9.70
N ASN A 911 33.34 6.69 -10.93
CA ASN A 911 32.77 7.55 -11.99
C ASN A 911 31.32 7.16 -12.34
N TYR A 912 31.05 5.86 -12.46
CA TYR A 912 29.71 5.33 -12.66
C TYR A 912 28.76 5.82 -11.56
N GLY A 913 29.21 5.72 -10.30
CA GLY A 913 28.44 6.12 -9.14
C GLY A 913 28.15 7.61 -9.04
N HIS A 914 29.12 8.45 -9.41
CA HIS A 914 28.91 9.89 -9.50
C HIS A 914 27.83 10.25 -10.52
N MET A 915 27.86 9.65 -11.72
CA MET A 915 26.82 9.87 -12.74
C MET A 915 25.44 9.37 -12.28
N GLU A 916 25.36 8.18 -11.69
CA GLU A 916 24.08 7.63 -11.23
C GLU A 916 23.48 8.44 -10.06
N SER A 917 24.33 9.00 -9.19
CA SER A 917 23.91 9.81 -8.04
C SER A 917 23.56 11.26 -8.39
N ALA A 918 24.06 11.78 -9.52
CA ALA A 918 23.71 13.11 -10.02
C ALA A 918 22.32 13.14 -10.71
N GLY A 919 21.76 11.98 -11.04
CA GLY A 919 20.48 11.84 -11.73
C GLY A 919 19.23 11.76 -10.85
N TRP A 920 18.04 11.71 -11.48
CA TRP A 920 16.73 11.70 -10.80
C TRP A 920 16.47 10.48 -9.88
N LYS A 921 17.32 9.45 -9.96
CA LYS A 921 17.23 8.18 -9.20
C LYS A 921 17.94 8.19 -7.85
N ALA A 922 18.54 9.30 -7.43
CA ALA A 922 19.28 9.41 -6.16
C ALA A 922 18.42 9.35 -4.88
N ARG A 923 17.09 9.17 -4.99
CA ARG A 923 16.15 9.25 -3.85
C ARG A 923 15.99 7.95 -3.05
N ASP A 924 16.42 6.80 -3.58
CA ASP A 924 16.13 5.48 -2.99
C ASP A 924 17.37 4.72 -2.46
N GLY A 925 18.57 5.30 -2.54
CA GLY A 925 19.79 4.69 -1.99
C GLY A 925 20.34 3.49 -2.77
N THR A 926 19.93 3.31 -4.03
CA THR A 926 20.29 2.17 -4.91
C THR A 926 21.35 2.52 -5.99
N ALA A 927 21.98 3.69 -5.91
CA ALA A 927 23.06 4.04 -6.83
C ALA A 927 24.28 3.14 -6.57
N VAL A 928 25.05 2.77 -7.60
CA VAL A 928 26.35 2.11 -7.43
C VAL A 928 27.26 3.12 -6.74
N HIS A 929 27.58 2.96 -5.46
CA HIS A 929 28.52 3.83 -4.77
C HIS A 929 29.63 2.97 -4.19
N PRO A 930 30.92 3.34 -4.32
CA PRO A 930 32.02 2.50 -3.82
C PRO A 930 31.84 2.04 -2.37
N GLU A 931 31.24 2.90 -1.54
CA GLU A 931 30.97 2.65 -0.12
C GLU A 931 29.72 1.80 0.19
N ASN A 932 28.88 1.44 -0.79
CA ASN A 932 27.70 0.60 -0.58
C ASN A 932 27.84 -0.82 -1.15
N ASP A 933 26.92 -1.72 -0.75
CA ASP A 933 26.99 -3.13 -1.14
C ASP A 933 26.99 -3.33 -2.66
N GLN A 934 26.29 -2.48 -3.41
CA GLN A 934 26.20 -2.57 -4.87
C GLN A 934 27.48 -2.12 -5.57
N GLY A 935 28.13 -1.05 -5.10
CA GLY A 935 29.45 -0.63 -5.59
C GLY A 935 30.52 -1.67 -5.32
N ARG A 936 30.56 -2.20 -4.09
CA ARG A 936 31.47 -3.31 -3.74
C ARG A 936 31.26 -4.53 -4.62
N PHE A 937 30.00 -4.89 -4.89
CA PHE A 937 29.67 -6.01 -5.79
C PHE A 937 30.24 -5.82 -7.19
N TYR A 938 29.93 -4.69 -7.86
CA TYR A 938 30.37 -4.49 -9.24
C TYR A 938 31.88 -4.28 -9.35
N GLN A 939 32.51 -3.64 -8.35
CA GLN A 939 33.96 -3.49 -8.31
C GLN A 939 34.64 -4.86 -8.21
N ASP A 940 34.27 -5.68 -7.22
CA ASP A 940 34.84 -7.02 -7.01
C ASP A 940 34.59 -7.94 -8.22
N LEU A 941 33.36 -7.91 -8.76
CA LEU A 941 32.98 -8.67 -9.96
C LEU A 941 33.87 -8.28 -11.15
N LEU A 942 33.95 -6.98 -11.47
CA LEU A 942 34.64 -6.52 -12.69
C LEU A 942 36.15 -6.55 -12.54
N GLU A 943 36.72 -6.34 -11.34
CA GLU A 943 38.16 -6.55 -11.10
C GLU A 943 38.52 -8.00 -11.39
N THR A 944 37.76 -8.96 -10.85
CA THR A 944 37.99 -10.40 -11.06
C THR A 944 37.80 -10.80 -12.53
N HIS A 945 36.73 -10.33 -13.17
CA HIS A 945 36.47 -10.61 -14.58
C HIS A 945 37.51 -9.96 -15.51
N CYS A 946 37.95 -8.73 -15.24
CA CYS A 946 39.03 -8.08 -16.00
C CYS A 946 40.35 -8.85 -15.86
N GLN A 947 40.68 -9.35 -14.66
CA GLN A 947 41.87 -10.19 -14.43
C GLN A 947 41.81 -11.47 -15.27
N ALA A 948 40.61 -12.03 -15.43
CA ALA A 948 40.36 -13.21 -16.26
C ALA A 948 40.16 -12.89 -17.76
N GLY A 949 40.29 -11.64 -18.20
CA GLY A 949 40.06 -11.23 -19.59
C GLY A 949 38.59 -11.29 -20.05
N THR A 950 37.65 -11.33 -19.12
CA THR A 950 36.21 -11.47 -19.34
C THR A 950 35.36 -10.30 -18.82
N GLY A 951 36.00 -9.24 -18.30
CA GLY A 951 35.35 -8.01 -17.83
C GLY A 951 35.60 -6.87 -18.79
N ARG A 952 34.58 -6.03 -19.02
CA ARG A 952 34.71 -4.82 -19.82
C ARG A 952 33.84 -3.70 -19.23
N ILE A 953 34.38 -2.49 -19.16
CA ILE A 953 33.60 -1.29 -18.87
C ILE A 953 33.74 -0.35 -20.07
N TYR A 954 32.62 0.00 -20.69
CA TYR A 954 32.62 0.93 -21.82
C TYR A 954 32.29 2.33 -21.33
N GLN A 955 33.01 3.33 -21.84
CA GLN A 955 32.79 4.75 -21.56
C GLN A 955 32.64 5.50 -22.88
N LEU A 956 31.52 6.19 -23.05
CA LEU A 956 31.38 7.17 -24.12
C LEU A 956 31.93 8.50 -23.66
N MET A 957 32.89 9.05 -24.39
CA MET A 957 33.51 10.34 -24.11
C MET A 957 32.95 11.39 -25.06
N PHE A 958 32.62 12.57 -24.52
CA PHE A 958 32.49 13.81 -25.28
C PHE A 958 33.72 14.67 -24.99
N ASN A 959 34.63 14.75 -25.96
CA ASN A 959 36.01 15.20 -25.74
C ASN A 959 36.66 14.42 -24.58
N ASP A 960 36.97 15.08 -23.46
CA ASP A 960 37.60 14.49 -22.28
C ASP A 960 36.59 14.18 -21.14
N THR A 961 35.29 14.38 -21.35
CA THR A 961 34.24 14.16 -20.33
C THR A 961 33.47 12.88 -20.58
N ILE A 962 33.28 12.06 -19.55
CA ILE A 962 32.49 10.83 -19.64
C ILE A 962 31.00 11.19 -19.72
N ALA A 963 30.34 10.79 -20.81
CA ALA A 963 28.94 11.06 -21.09
C ALA A 963 28.01 9.87 -20.80
N ALA A 964 28.50 8.62 -20.97
CA ALA A 964 27.77 7.40 -20.65
C ALA A 964 28.71 6.25 -20.30
N MET A 965 28.20 5.26 -19.55
CA MET A 965 28.95 4.06 -19.19
C MET A 965 28.10 2.79 -19.18
N ASP A 966 28.69 1.68 -19.63
CA ASP A 966 28.16 0.32 -19.51
C ASP A 966 29.12 -0.58 -18.72
N LEU A 967 28.56 -1.35 -17.78
CA LEU A 967 29.25 -2.40 -17.05
C LEU A 967 28.95 -3.76 -17.69
N CYS A 968 29.97 -4.46 -18.19
CA CYS A 968 29.79 -5.69 -18.96
C CYS A 968 30.65 -6.84 -18.46
N VAL A 969 30.11 -8.06 -18.57
CA VAL A 969 30.85 -9.31 -18.46
C VAL A 969 30.65 -10.12 -19.73
N GLN A 970 31.67 -10.87 -20.15
CA GLN A 970 31.60 -11.74 -21.33
C GLN A 970 31.93 -13.17 -20.96
N ARG A 971 31.41 -14.11 -21.75
CA ARG A 971 31.88 -15.50 -21.78
C ARG A 971 31.70 -16.03 -23.20
N ASP A 972 32.78 -16.56 -23.75
CA ASP A 972 32.90 -17.02 -25.13
C ASP A 972 32.40 -15.98 -26.15
N ASP A 973 31.36 -16.30 -26.90
CA ASP A 973 30.78 -15.46 -27.95
C ASP A 973 29.66 -14.52 -27.45
N THR A 974 29.43 -14.46 -26.14
CA THR A 974 28.31 -13.73 -25.54
C THR A 974 28.81 -12.64 -24.60
N ILE A 975 28.36 -11.40 -24.81
CA ILE A 975 28.57 -10.28 -23.90
C ILE A 975 27.26 -9.90 -23.22
N VAL A 976 27.30 -9.72 -21.90
CA VAL A 976 26.15 -9.31 -21.08
C VAL A 976 26.38 -7.88 -20.59
N ILE A 977 25.47 -6.98 -20.94
CA ILE A 977 25.41 -5.62 -20.41
C ILE A 977 24.63 -5.67 -19.10
N LEU A 978 25.31 -5.49 -17.97
CA LEU A 978 24.72 -5.61 -16.63
C LEU A 978 24.04 -4.32 -16.18
N LYS A 979 24.62 -3.16 -16.52
CA LYS A 979 24.13 -1.87 -16.06
C LYS A 979 24.61 -0.72 -16.96
N THR A 980 23.69 0.18 -17.30
CA THR A 980 23.94 1.38 -18.11
C THR A 980 23.65 2.65 -17.31
N THR A 981 24.51 3.66 -17.40
CA THR A 981 24.27 5.01 -16.87
C THR A 981 24.71 6.09 -17.86
N TYR A 982 24.26 7.32 -17.66
CA TYR A 982 24.68 8.47 -18.44
C TYR A 982 24.59 9.78 -17.65
N ASP A 983 25.35 10.78 -18.07
CA ASP A 983 25.29 12.12 -17.51
C ASP A 983 24.04 12.86 -18.01
N GLU A 984 23.10 13.13 -17.10
CA GLU A 984 21.86 13.85 -17.41
C GLU A 984 22.09 15.27 -17.94
N ALA A 985 23.22 15.92 -17.60
CA ALA A 985 23.55 17.23 -18.15
C ALA A 985 23.75 17.18 -19.67
N THR A 986 24.10 16.02 -20.22
CA THR A 986 24.29 15.82 -21.66
C THR A 986 23.11 15.10 -22.34
N ALA A 987 21.98 14.93 -21.64
CA ALA A 987 20.82 14.17 -22.11
C ALA A 987 20.28 14.64 -23.47
N GLU A 988 20.42 15.94 -23.79
CA GLU A 988 19.97 16.51 -25.07
C GLU A 988 20.68 15.93 -26.32
N TYR A 989 21.84 15.31 -26.11
CA TYR A 989 22.66 14.63 -27.11
C TYR A 989 22.41 13.11 -27.16
N SER A 990 21.54 12.57 -26.29
CA SER A 990 21.22 11.13 -26.22
C SER A 990 22.45 10.22 -25.99
N PRO A 991 23.29 10.49 -24.97
CA PRO A 991 24.60 9.85 -24.78
C PRO A 991 24.52 8.32 -24.70
N ALA A 992 23.58 7.74 -23.93
CA ALA A 992 23.43 6.29 -23.83
C ALA A 992 23.07 5.63 -25.18
N MET A 993 22.27 6.28 -26.03
CA MET A 993 21.92 5.71 -27.35
C MET A 993 23.08 5.80 -28.34
N LEU A 994 23.87 6.88 -28.27
CA LEU A 994 25.10 7.00 -29.05
C LEU A 994 26.15 5.97 -28.62
N MET A 995 26.30 5.76 -27.30
CA MET A 995 27.20 4.75 -26.76
C MET A 995 26.85 3.37 -27.29
N HIS A 996 25.58 2.96 -27.21
CA HIS A 996 25.15 1.68 -27.75
C HIS A 996 25.37 1.58 -29.28
N GLN A 997 25.23 2.67 -30.03
CA GLN A 997 25.53 2.65 -31.46
C GLN A 997 27.01 2.33 -31.71
N GLU A 998 27.92 3.03 -31.05
CA GLU A 998 29.37 2.82 -31.17
C GLU A 998 29.80 1.46 -30.62
N LEU A 999 29.24 1.07 -29.48
CA LEU A 999 29.49 -0.21 -28.83
C LEU A 999 29.07 -1.35 -29.74
N PHE A 1000 27.83 -1.36 -30.24
CA PHE A 1000 27.35 -2.44 -31.10
C PHE A 1000 28.16 -2.49 -32.39
N LYS A 1001 28.51 -1.36 -33.00
CA LYS A 1001 29.42 -1.35 -34.14
C LYS A 1001 30.75 -2.02 -33.81
N THR A 1002 31.37 -1.65 -32.69
CA THR A 1002 32.63 -2.26 -32.22
C THR A 1002 32.50 -3.77 -32.01
N LEU A 1003 31.38 -4.23 -31.46
CA LEU A 1003 31.13 -5.65 -31.21
C LEU A 1003 30.92 -6.43 -32.51
N PHE A 1004 30.18 -5.89 -33.48
CA PHE A 1004 30.02 -6.47 -34.81
C PHE A 1004 31.37 -6.52 -35.56
N ASP A 1005 32.13 -5.42 -35.56
CA ASP A 1005 33.43 -5.32 -36.24
C ASP A 1005 34.48 -6.25 -35.63
N SER A 1006 34.35 -6.62 -34.35
CA SER A 1006 35.27 -7.54 -33.69
C SER A 1006 35.22 -8.97 -34.23
N GLY A 1007 34.08 -9.40 -34.77
CA GLY A 1007 33.84 -10.79 -35.19
C GLY A 1007 33.87 -11.84 -34.07
N VAL A 1008 34.04 -11.43 -32.80
CA VAL A 1008 34.16 -12.35 -31.65
C VAL A 1008 32.79 -12.74 -31.08
N PHE A 1009 31.87 -11.78 -31.02
CA PHE A 1009 30.58 -12.00 -30.35
C PHE A 1009 29.50 -12.40 -31.34
N GLN A 1010 28.70 -13.40 -30.95
CA GLN A 1010 27.47 -13.79 -31.62
C GLN A 1010 26.23 -13.23 -30.92
N LYS A 1011 26.32 -12.86 -29.64
CA LYS A 1011 25.18 -12.40 -28.84
C LYS A 1011 25.53 -11.26 -27.90
N ILE A 1012 24.63 -10.28 -27.83
CA ILE A 1012 24.63 -9.20 -26.85
C ILE A 1012 23.36 -9.34 -26.01
N GLU A 1013 23.51 -9.56 -24.72
CA GLU A 1013 22.41 -9.82 -23.80
C GLU A 1013 22.23 -8.65 -22.82
N PHE A 1014 20.98 -8.24 -22.59
CA PHE A 1014 20.68 -7.12 -21.67
C PHE A 1014 20.25 -7.55 -20.28
N TYR A 1015 19.79 -8.81 -20.12
CA TYR A 1015 19.35 -9.42 -18.86
C TYR A 1015 18.68 -8.44 -17.89
N GLY A 1016 17.49 -8.00 -18.28
CA GLY A 1016 16.69 -7.02 -17.59
C GLY A 1016 15.35 -6.91 -18.28
N LYS A 1017 14.41 -6.22 -17.65
CA LYS A 1017 13.09 -6.07 -18.24
C LYS A 1017 13.22 -5.34 -19.59
N VAL A 1018 12.60 -5.89 -20.63
CA VAL A 1018 12.54 -5.23 -21.94
C VAL A 1018 11.93 -3.84 -21.77
N MET A 1019 12.67 -2.84 -22.23
CA MET A 1019 12.28 -1.44 -22.21
C MET A 1019 12.10 -0.92 -23.63
N ASP A 1020 11.34 0.17 -23.78
CA ASP A 1020 11.14 0.87 -25.06
C ASP A 1020 12.44 1.15 -25.86
N TRP A 1021 13.58 1.35 -25.19
CA TRP A 1021 14.86 1.61 -25.86
C TRP A 1021 15.53 0.34 -26.38
N HIS A 1022 15.39 -0.79 -25.69
CA HIS A 1022 15.87 -2.10 -26.17
C HIS A 1022 15.18 -2.47 -27.49
N LEU A 1023 13.87 -2.22 -27.57
CA LEU A 1023 13.05 -2.47 -28.76
C LEU A 1023 13.43 -1.62 -29.98
N ARG A 1024 14.24 -0.57 -29.79
CA ARG A 1024 14.82 0.19 -30.92
C ARG A 1024 15.97 -0.57 -31.56
N TRP A 1025 16.66 -1.40 -30.78
CA TRP A 1025 17.85 -2.15 -31.19
C TRP A 1025 17.53 -3.57 -31.62
N THR A 1026 16.50 -4.21 -31.06
CA THR A 1026 16.14 -5.60 -31.36
C THR A 1026 14.66 -5.87 -31.11
N GLU A 1027 14.08 -6.79 -31.87
CA GLU A 1027 12.76 -7.37 -31.59
C GLU A 1027 12.88 -8.77 -30.96
N ASP A 1028 14.10 -9.31 -30.90
CA ASP A 1028 14.39 -10.61 -30.33
C ASP A 1028 14.37 -10.52 -28.79
N LYS A 1029 13.37 -11.17 -28.19
CA LYS A 1029 13.14 -11.22 -26.76
C LYS A 1029 12.56 -12.56 -26.35
N ARG A 1030 12.79 -12.93 -25.09
CA ARG A 1030 12.28 -14.16 -24.48
C ARG A 1030 11.81 -13.94 -23.06
N THR A 1031 10.85 -14.76 -22.63
CA THR A 1031 10.23 -14.64 -21.31
C THR A 1031 10.92 -15.56 -20.30
N MET A 1032 11.66 -14.96 -19.38
CA MET A 1032 12.25 -15.63 -18.21
C MET A 1032 11.15 -16.17 -17.28
N PHE A 1033 11.48 -17.15 -16.43
CA PHE A 1033 10.50 -17.79 -15.55
C PHE A 1033 11.06 -18.20 -14.19
N HIS A 1034 10.17 -18.42 -13.22
CA HIS A 1034 10.47 -19.09 -11.96
C HIS A 1034 9.94 -20.52 -11.99
N ILE A 1035 10.52 -21.40 -11.18
CA ILE A 1035 10.06 -22.77 -10.95
C ILE A 1035 9.72 -22.88 -9.46
N ASN A 1036 8.53 -23.37 -9.13
CA ASN A 1036 8.17 -23.73 -7.75
C ASN A 1036 7.90 -25.23 -7.68
N TYR A 1037 8.64 -25.91 -6.81
CA TYR A 1037 8.42 -27.30 -6.45
C TYR A 1037 7.84 -27.40 -5.04
N TYR A 1038 6.73 -28.12 -4.90
CA TYR A 1038 6.01 -28.30 -3.65
C TYR A 1038 6.22 -29.70 -3.10
N ARG A 1039 6.45 -29.80 -1.78
CA ARG A 1039 6.62 -31.10 -1.11
C ARG A 1039 5.42 -32.02 -1.30
N TRP A 1040 4.22 -31.46 -1.22
CA TRP A 1040 2.96 -32.18 -1.37
C TRP A 1040 2.07 -31.57 -2.46
N LYS A 1041 1.37 -32.43 -3.20
CA LYS A 1041 0.49 -32.04 -4.33
C LYS A 1041 -0.59 -31.01 -3.94
N TRP A 1042 -1.09 -31.08 -2.71
CA TRP A 1042 -2.14 -30.18 -2.23
C TRP A 1042 -1.65 -28.75 -1.96
N LEU A 1043 -0.35 -28.56 -1.64
CA LEU A 1043 0.23 -27.23 -1.42
C LEU A 1043 0.21 -26.40 -2.71
N LYS A 1044 0.44 -27.04 -3.86
CA LYS A 1044 0.29 -26.41 -5.18
C LYS A 1044 -1.12 -25.89 -5.39
N ARG A 1045 -2.15 -26.70 -5.07
CA ARG A 1045 -3.57 -26.33 -5.25
C ARG A 1045 -4.00 -25.14 -4.39
N LEU A 1046 -3.39 -24.95 -3.22
CA LEU A 1046 -3.67 -23.80 -2.35
C LEU A 1046 -3.03 -22.49 -2.84
N ARG A 1047 -1.96 -22.56 -3.65
CA ARG A 1047 -1.26 -21.38 -4.21
C ARG A 1047 -1.59 -21.10 -5.68
N ALA A 1048 -2.11 -22.07 -6.42
CA ALA A 1048 -2.46 -21.96 -7.84
C ALA A 1048 -3.37 -20.76 -8.21
N PRO A 1049 -4.35 -20.31 -7.38
CA PRO A 1049 -5.20 -19.19 -7.78
C PRO A 1049 -4.56 -17.80 -7.58
N LYS A 1050 -3.47 -17.67 -6.81
CA LYS A 1050 -2.95 -16.35 -6.39
C LYS A 1050 -1.87 -15.75 -7.29
N LEU A 1051 -1.29 -16.52 -8.20
CA LEU A 1051 -0.19 -16.04 -9.06
C LEU A 1051 -0.63 -15.63 -10.48
N GLN A 1052 -1.80 -16.06 -10.95
CA GLN A 1052 -2.41 -15.47 -12.16
C GLN A 1052 -2.96 -14.07 -11.91
N PHE A 1053 -3.40 -13.76 -10.69
CA PHE A 1053 -3.91 -12.43 -10.32
C PHE A 1053 -2.80 -11.38 -10.12
N ALA A 1054 -1.59 -11.77 -9.67
CA ALA A 1054 -0.47 -10.84 -9.55
C ALA A 1054 0.09 -10.40 -10.93
N LYS A 1055 -0.02 -11.25 -11.95
CA LYS A 1055 0.44 -10.94 -13.32
C LYS A 1055 -0.41 -9.94 -14.09
N MET A 1056 -1.64 -9.66 -13.67
CA MET A 1056 -2.46 -8.62 -14.29
C MET A 1056 -2.22 -7.22 -13.69
N VAL A 1057 -1.55 -7.12 -12.53
CA VAL A 1057 -1.38 -5.86 -11.79
C VAL A 1057 0.08 -5.35 -11.78
N GLU A 1058 1.07 -6.19 -12.09
CA GLU A 1058 2.49 -5.81 -12.10
C GLU A 1058 3.18 -6.01 -13.46
N ALA A 1059 2.55 -5.61 -14.56
CA ALA A 1059 3.26 -5.28 -15.79
C ALA A 1059 3.52 -3.76 -15.81
N PRO A 1060 4.68 -3.24 -15.36
CA PRO A 1060 4.99 -1.85 -15.68
C PRO A 1060 5.00 -1.70 -17.21
N ALA A 1061 4.33 -0.70 -17.76
CA ALA A 1061 4.67 -0.22 -19.09
C ALA A 1061 5.92 0.63 -18.91
N GLU A 1062 7.09 0.00 -19.03
CA GLU A 1062 8.34 0.67 -19.31
C GLU A 1062 9.32 -0.32 -19.89
#